data_AF-A0A933K2R3-F1
#
_entry.id   AF-A0A933K2R3-F1
#
_cell.length_a   1.000
_cell.length_b   1.000
_cell.length_c   1.000
_cell.angle_alpha   90.00
_cell.angle_beta   90.00
_cell.angle_gamma   90.00
#
_symmetry.space_group_name_H-M   'P 1'
#
loop_
_entity.id
_entity.type
_entity.pdbx_description
1 polymer ?
#
loop_
_entity_poly.entity_id
_entity_poly.type
_entity_poly.pdbx_seq_one_letter_code
_entity_poly.pdbx_strand_id
1 'polypeptide(L)'
;MLHRFAVAAAVSLVALVALCVPEHPLTGQSPGPAGAGRDGYLFRFDTAAGRVEPRSDRVEESFHLELAAVTVDQPQYWPHETVNLAAFFPDFPDRNVTVTVLAKDGEQRPLPTARLNPDGVLCLPVMSGEKERMRLGQYHVEVAVEGAARKATAEFSVVEGALGAVSFAHEFARLSGPKELDECQAGWFLGNAAGAGVRWGNGLSFKNELRASNRPFTGPAVLKTRCMLPGCNGIEAGPQRSVQVVDGKLGGTLDVSSHSGPFELEVITPGGTVRHLFSGSSHVEREMFKLTSGLSRVFRAGLAPYAGARQVPGRQIFVEEDKGRTDDPVEIERVVATDDGTVSLRATREIESLTVFTASPRPGKGFERNAPHVVGRKLARGESTLIPIAGPWTLVAVGGLVKGGKPGEATPFEGHALAFAPTGLSMKIDVPATGSPLRATSVRLTVLDRLTRRGKAVSGVLVVHDNRVASKDPAAALASRIGDSFRDASGLLTTREESAGITTWRRLEGQVKSDQDALAPGEEEPGSANAGLVNLTRSYVDKLTRMAPDERQKLTSSIVGFSGSSGRQTVGPAPEDVFREGDRKVVFAGLVRTDRSGEATVEMVLPPQTCRLTVRYVALAGYDHLSGQTVVDVSSQGQVECHLLPLMLPGARVQAEAVVDNLRARELSLMVSGAGVQGQLKFTAVPGRSSHRFAIEGGTPGPLILELVGADGKPVDRRKIQIATPAAQPVLERDLIVSDGRPIRVEPGWSATVFPGPGPLLKGLVGNLETCIASWFGHGEALTAGLAAKATILAAIEAGLLDEDQRSRPLVLSIRATVKDLKERFLDTGSGLFVPYPGMAPSERFSLFMLENLRASLRQLVKLKRHGRELRETVQTAGSLAETVTGALIKSTSEPGVAKTATAEAIEIWTESGGRIHLLTDDAALQWVRTQVLGSLDGPTGSGGRIALTAADLERVRRAFERTGELPHLIQAAKVLVLSGGIDTPEFHRLFARIARRSILTEESGVIQGPALTGGIYSTPQTSIRFLELLMMMAEKGALATGPVAIVRAGATTGRTLDSGALRIDADPVGFELSAPARAIVQLTRPRTLDLSTAAGKLQGIRATLSSERLAIGGEATLEIALPAGLDNAEHVALVVLPATVVAKQTEDSLASYQGDMIYGQRASGGQRMQTLGVPFRGSSTMRLLLEGAQKGTAPGLVVVRSIRDVATATARPIGPIRVE
;
A
#
# COMPACT_ATOMS: atom_id res chain seq x y z
N MET A 1 -5.48 -63.92 31.81
CA MET A 1 -6.23 -63.42 30.63
C MET A 1 -6.43 -61.89 30.60
N LEU A 2 -5.85 -61.14 31.54
CA LEU A 2 -5.93 -59.68 31.64
C LEU A 2 -4.64 -58.94 31.19
N HIS A 3 -3.84 -59.57 30.33
CA HIS A 3 -2.53 -59.03 29.90
C HIS A 3 -2.30 -59.03 28.38
N ARG A 4 -3.35 -59.14 27.55
CA ARG A 4 -3.24 -59.08 26.08
C ARG A 4 -4.06 -58.00 25.38
N PHE A 5 -4.75 -57.11 26.11
CA PHE A 5 -5.53 -56.01 25.51
C PHE A 5 -4.94 -54.59 25.70
N ALA A 6 -3.89 -54.43 26.52
CA ALA A 6 -3.25 -53.13 26.76
C ALA A 6 -2.13 -52.76 25.76
N VAL A 7 -1.83 -53.62 24.78
CA VAL A 7 -0.73 -53.40 23.80
C VAL A 7 -1.26 -52.96 22.42
N ALA A 8 -2.58 -52.92 22.19
CA ALA A 8 -3.16 -52.56 20.90
C ALA A 8 -3.47 -51.06 20.72
N ALA A 9 -3.42 -50.24 21.78
CA ALA A 9 -3.77 -48.81 21.70
C ALA A 9 -2.55 -47.86 21.58
N ALA A 10 -1.32 -48.34 21.79
CA ALA A 10 -0.10 -47.53 21.71
C ALA A 10 0.63 -47.62 20.35
N VAL A 11 0.15 -48.45 19.42
CA VAL A 11 0.80 -48.70 18.11
C VAL A 11 0.12 -47.95 16.95
N SER A 12 -1.07 -47.37 17.14
CA SER A 12 -1.82 -46.71 16.05
C SER A 12 -1.53 -45.22 15.84
N LEU A 13 -0.72 -44.56 16.68
CA LEU A 13 -0.36 -43.14 16.50
C LEU A 13 1.01 -42.91 15.83
N VAL A 14 1.82 -43.95 15.67
CA VAL A 14 3.15 -43.88 15.02
C VAL A 14 3.09 -44.29 13.53
N ALA A 15 1.97 -44.86 13.06
CA ALA A 15 1.88 -45.47 11.74
C ALA A 15 1.31 -44.56 10.61
N LEU A 16 0.94 -43.29 10.85
CA LEU A 16 0.33 -42.44 9.82
C LEU A 16 1.30 -41.49 9.08
N VAL A 17 2.61 -41.56 9.34
CA VAL A 17 3.64 -40.76 8.63
C VAL A 17 4.56 -41.64 7.74
N ALA A 18 4.38 -42.97 7.72
CA ALA A 18 5.35 -43.88 7.10
C ALA A 18 4.95 -44.53 5.76
N LEU A 19 3.80 -44.23 5.13
CA LEU A 19 3.37 -44.94 3.91
C LEU A 19 3.12 -43.99 2.73
N CYS A 20 4.21 -43.52 2.13
CA CYS A 20 4.42 -43.32 0.68
C CYS A 20 5.85 -42.77 0.45
N VAL A 21 6.86 -43.52 0.87
CA VAL A 21 8.24 -43.34 0.44
C VAL A 21 8.63 -44.66 -0.21
N PRO A 22 8.93 -44.73 -1.53
CA PRO A 22 9.71 -45.83 -2.04
C PRO A 22 11.09 -45.70 -1.40
N GLU A 23 11.44 -46.66 -0.54
CA GLU A 23 12.78 -46.82 0.00
C GLU A 23 13.77 -47.01 -1.16
N HIS A 24 14.54 -45.98 -1.48
CA HIS A 24 15.81 -46.14 -2.15
C HIS A 24 16.92 -46.01 -1.11
N PRO A 25 17.94 -46.87 -1.10
CA PRO A 25 18.98 -46.85 -0.09
C PRO A 25 19.81 -45.57 -0.21
N LEU A 26 19.70 -44.71 0.80
CA LEU A 26 20.69 -43.69 1.12
C LEU A 26 21.87 -44.39 1.79
N THR A 27 22.85 -44.84 1.01
CA THR A 27 24.27 -44.93 1.39
C THR A 27 25.06 -45.47 0.19
N GLY A 28 26.09 -44.72 -0.23
CA GLY A 28 27.02 -45.11 -1.28
C GLY A 28 26.80 -44.38 -2.60
N GLN A 29 27.22 -43.10 -2.66
CA GLN A 29 27.87 -42.67 -3.90
C GLN A 29 29.16 -43.51 -4.01
N SER A 30 29.09 -44.62 -4.75
CA SER A 30 30.30 -45.12 -5.41
C SER A 30 30.87 -43.95 -6.21
N PRO A 31 32.20 -43.77 -6.25
CA PRO A 31 32.79 -42.83 -7.20
C PRO A 31 32.32 -43.27 -8.57
N GLY A 32 31.45 -42.47 -9.20
CA GLY A 32 31.06 -42.69 -10.58
C GLY A 32 32.32 -42.76 -11.44
N PRO A 33 32.30 -43.53 -12.54
CA PRO A 33 33.46 -43.65 -13.41
C PRO A 33 33.95 -42.25 -13.79
N ALA A 34 35.26 -42.04 -13.69
CA ALA A 34 35.91 -40.79 -14.10
C ALA A 34 35.51 -40.47 -15.55
N GLY A 35 34.65 -39.46 -15.73
CA GLY A 35 34.10 -39.07 -17.03
C GLY A 35 32.62 -38.65 -17.04
N ALA A 36 31.88 -38.75 -15.94
CA ALA A 36 30.49 -38.28 -15.90
C ALA A 36 30.41 -36.75 -15.66
N GLY A 37 29.74 -36.02 -16.57
CA GLY A 37 29.53 -34.57 -16.45
C GLY A 37 28.89 -34.16 -15.11
N ARG A 38 29.33 -33.02 -14.58
CA ARG A 38 28.93 -32.44 -13.28
C ARG A 38 27.86 -31.37 -13.50
N ASP A 39 26.75 -31.45 -12.77
CA ASP A 39 25.60 -30.55 -12.94
C ASP A 39 25.68 -29.31 -12.03
N GLY A 40 25.61 -28.11 -12.61
CA GLY A 40 25.33 -26.84 -11.93
C GLY A 40 23.85 -26.47 -11.95
N TYR A 41 23.51 -25.28 -11.45
CA TYR A 41 22.12 -24.82 -11.42
C TYR A 41 21.65 -24.37 -12.81
N LEU A 42 22.47 -23.56 -13.50
CA LEU A 42 22.19 -23.01 -14.82
C LEU A 42 22.93 -23.75 -15.95
N PHE A 43 24.02 -24.46 -15.63
CA PHE A 43 24.85 -25.16 -16.61
C PHE A 43 25.08 -26.63 -16.25
N ARG A 44 25.43 -27.41 -17.28
CA ARG A 44 26.03 -28.74 -17.15
C ARG A 44 27.47 -28.66 -17.62
N PHE A 45 28.39 -29.23 -16.84
CA PHE A 45 29.83 -29.16 -17.08
C PHE A 45 30.36 -30.54 -17.45
N ASP A 46 30.93 -30.69 -18.64
CA ASP A 46 31.70 -31.86 -19.04
C ASP A 46 33.19 -31.49 -19.03
N THR A 47 33.84 -31.70 -17.90
CA THR A 47 35.25 -31.37 -17.71
C THR A 47 36.18 -32.26 -18.54
N ALA A 48 35.74 -33.45 -18.95
CA ALA A 48 36.53 -34.36 -19.79
C ALA A 48 36.48 -33.94 -21.27
N ALA A 49 35.31 -33.52 -21.75
CA ALA A 49 35.15 -33.00 -23.11
C ALA A 49 35.47 -31.51 -23.25
N GLY A 50 35.74 -30.81 -22.14
CA GLY A 50 35.96 -29.36 -22.12
C GLY A 50 34.71 -28.55 -22.51
N ARG A 51 33.51 -29.08 -22.26
CA ARG A 51 32.24 -28.49 -22.72
C ARG A 51 31.41 -27.95 -21.57
N VAL A 52 30.73 -26.83 -21.83
CA VAL A 52 29.79 -26.20 -20.89
C VAL A 52 28.48 -25.94 -21.62
N GLU A 53 27.41 -26.60 -21.16
CA GLU A 53 26.10 -26.60 -21.81
C GLU A 53 25.04 -25.90 -20.95
N PRO A 54 24.25 -24.96 -21.51
CA PRO A 54 23.15 -24.32 -20.79
C PRO A 54 21.99 -25.29 -20.49
N ARG A 55 21.46 -25.27 -19.26
CA ARG A 55 20.23 -26.03 -18.91
C ARG A 55 18.99 -25.24 -19.35
N SER A 56 18.17 -25.82 -20.24
CA SER A 56 17.03 -25.13 -20.87
C SER A 56 15.73 -25.23 -20.08
N ASP A 57 15.51 -26.32 -19.35
CA ASP A 57 14.27 -26.66 -18.68
C ASP A 57 13.90 -25.72 -17.52
N ARG A 58 14.87 -24.93 -17.02
CA ARG A 58 14.71 -24.23 -15.74
C ARG A 58 14.41 -22.75 -15.85
N VAL A 59 14.81 -22.07 -16.93
CA VAL A 59 14.78 -20.60 -16.97
C VAL A 59 13.37 -20.07 -17.21
N GLU A 60 12.66 -20.62 -18.18
CA GLU A 60 11.33 -20.12 -18.62
C GLU A 60 10.25 -20.35 -17.55
N GLU A 61 10.39 -21.37 -16.72
CA GLU A 61 9.51 -21.65 -15.58
C GLU A 61 9.88 -20.84 -14.30
N SER A 62 11.15 -20.46 -14.18
CA SER A 62 11.72 -19.90 -12.95
C SER A 62 11.61 -18.38 -12.82
N PHE A 63 11.55 -17.65 -13.94
CA PHE A 63 11.48 -16.19 -13.94
C PHE A 63 10.15 -15.71 -14.50
N HIS A 64 9.62 -14.64 -13.91
CA HIS A 64 8.31 -14.11 -14.28
C HIS A 64 8.33 -12.59 -14.21
N LEU A 65 7.75 -11.97 -15.24
CA LEU A 65 7.45 -10.54 -15.26
C LEU A 65 6.06 -10.41 -15.88
N GLU A 66 5.13 -9.90 -15.09
CA GLU A 66 3.81 -9.51 -15.57
C GLU A 66 3.62 -8.07 -15.10
N LEU A 67 3.57 -7.15 -16.05
CA LEU A 67 3.36 -5.74 -15.73
C LEU A 67 1.86 -5.49 -15.67
N ALA A 68 1.41 -5.12 -14.48
CA ALA A 68 0.06 -4.68 -14.23
C ALA A 68 0.09 -3.46 -13.32
N ALA A 69 -0.42 -2.34 -13.81
CA ALA A 69 -0.64 -1.13 -13.01
C ALA A 69 -2.07 -0.66 -13.20
N VAL A 70 -2.78 -0.50 -12.08
CA VAL A 70 -4.13 0.04 -12.04
C VAL A 70 -4.15 1.16 -11.02
N THR A 71 -4.60 2.33 -11.43
CA THR A 71 -4.77 3.49 -10.55
C THR A 71 -6.01 4.27 -10.95
N VAL A 72 -6.40 5.21 -10.11
CA VAL A 72 -7.39 6.23 -10.43
C VAL A 72 -6.71 7.60 -10.53
N ASP A 73 -7.36 8.57 -11.17
CA ASP A 73 -6.79 9.90 -11.44
C ASP A 73 -6.48 10.71 -10.16
N GLN A 74 -7.25 10.50 -9.10
CA GLN A 74 -6.99 11.01 -7.75
C GLN A 74 -7.49 10.01 -6.67
N PRO A 75 -6.95 10.02 -5.44
CA PRO A 75 -7.37 9.07 -4.39
C PRO A 75 -8.64 9.51 -3.64
N GLN A 76 -9.05 10.77 -3.78
CA GLN A 76 -10.17 11.39 -3.06
C GLN A 76 -11.06 12.18 -4.01
N TYR A 77 -12.36 11.87 -3.99
CA TYR A 77 -13.37 12.48 -4.86
C TYR A 77 -14.43 13.20 -4.05
N TRP A 78 -14.93 14.30 -4.59
CA TRP A 78 -16.16 14.91 -4.13
C TRP A 78 -17.36 14.19 -4.73
N PRO A 79 -18.54 14.23 -4.08
CA PRO A 79 -19.71 13.47 -4.53
C PRO A 79 -20.20 13.78 -5.94
N HIS A 80 -19.79 14.89 -6.55
CA HIS A 80 -20.22 15.34 -7.87
C HIS A 80 -19.18 15.13 -8.99
N GLU A 81 -18.05 14.48 -8.67
CA GLU A 81 -16.96 14.27 -9.62
C GLU A 81 -17.06 12.95 -10.38
N THR A 82 -16.20 12.79 -11.40
CA THR A 82 -16.00 11.52 -12.10
C THR A 82 -14.72 10.84 -11.61
N VAL A 83 -14.80 9.53 -11.40
CA VAL A 83 -13.66 8.66 -11.08
C VAL A 83 -13.17 8.03 -12.38
N ASN A 84 -11.93 8.32 -12.79
CA ASN A 84 -11.33 7.75 -13.98
C ASN A 84 -10.31 6.68 -13.60
N LEU A 85 -10.48 5.49 -14.16
CA LEU A 85 -9.53 4.39 -14.05
C LEU A 85 -8.45 4.54 -15.12
N ALA A 86 -7.20 4.30 -14.75
CA ALA A 86 -6.08 4.11 -15.66
C ALA A 86 -5.47 2.72 -15.42
N ALA A 87 -5.38 1.91 -16.48
CA ALA A 87 -4.93 0.53 -16.43
C ALA A 87 -3.87 0.26 -17.51
N PHE A 88 -2.76 -0.37 -17.12
CA PHE A 88 -1.62 -0.72 -17.97
C PHE A 88 -1.32 -2.21 -17.80
N PHE A 89 -1.45 -2.96 -18.90
CA PHE A 89 -1.29 -4.41 -19.02
C PHE A 89 -0.60 -4.75 -20.36
N PRO A 90 0.68 -4.38 -20.55
CA PRO A 90 1.39 -4.59 -21.81
C PRO A 90 1.48 -6.07 -22.25
N ASP A 91 1.29 -7.01 -21.32
CA ASP A 91 1.26 -8.45 -21.60
C ASP A 91 -0.02 -8.90 -22.32
N PHE A 92 -1.08 -8.10 -22.27
CA PHE A 92 -2.42 -8.48 -22.70
C PHE A 92 -3.03 -7.46 -23.68
N PRO A 93 -2.32 -7.09 -24.76
CA PRO A 93 -2.85 -6.15 -25.74
C PRO A 93 -4.13 -6.68 -26.37
N ASP A 94 -5.05 -5.78 -26.70
CA ASP A 94 -6.33 -6.09 -27.37
C ASP A 94 -7.24 -7.09 -26.63
N ARG A 95 -6.99 -7.38 -25.34
CA ARG A 95 -7.79 -8.30 -24.52
C ARG A 95 -8.99 -7.62 -23.89
N ASN A 96 -10.03 -8.42 -23.64
CA ASN A 96 -11.21 -7.98 -22.93
C ASN A 96 -10.88 -7.80 -21.43
N VAL A 97 -11.52 -6.81 -20.82
CA VAL A 97 -11.32 -6.43 -19.43
C VAL A 97 -12.66 -6.36 -18.72
N THR A 98 -12.75 -7.03 -17.58
CA THR A 98 -13.86 -6.89 -16.65
C THR A 98 -13.44 -5.95 -15.54
N VAL A 99 -14.19 -4.87 -15.37
CA VAL A 99 -13.97 -3.89 -14.30
C VAL A 99 -15.12 -3.99 -13.32
N THR A 100 -14.82 -4.12 -12.03
CA THR A 100 -15.82 -4.17 -10.96
C THR A 100 -15.52 -3.09 -9.93
N VAL A 101 -16.47 -2.18 -9.71
CA VAL A 101 -16.40 -1.21 -8.62
C VAL A 101 -17.06 -1.82 -7.39
N LEU A 102 -16.37 -1.76 -6.27
CA LEU A 102 -16.72 -2.46 -5.06
C LEU A 102 -16.67 -1.47 -3.91
N ALA A 103 -17.81 -1.15 -3.32
CA ALA A 103 -17.83 -0.38 -2.09
C ALA A 103 -17.33 -1.26 -0.95
N LYS A 104 -16.58 -0.71 0.01
CA LYS A 104 -16.05 -1.51 1.13
C LYS A 104 -17.17 -2.09 1.99
N ASP A 105 -18.30 -1.40 2.08
CA ASP A 105 -19.55 -1.94 2.65
C ASP A 105 -20.23 -3.05 1.79
N GLY A 106 -19.53 -3.62 0.80
CA GLY A 106 -19.83 -4.90 0.17
C GLY A 106 -20.72 -4.83 -1.08
N GLU A 107 -21.15 -3.65 -1.52
CA GLU A 107 -21.86 -3.51 -2.80
C GLU A 107 -20.91 -3.76 -3.97
N GLN A 108 -21.29 -4.67 -4.88
CA GLN A 108 -20.53 -4.95 -6.10
C GLN A 108 -21.26 -4.44 -7.33
N ARG A 109 -20.57 -3.62 -8.12
CA ARG A 109 -21.07 -3.05 -9.37
C ARG A 109 -20.10 -3.43 -10.51
N PRO A 110 -20.36 -4.55 -11.22
CA PRO A 110 -19.64 -4.83 -12.46
C PRO A 110 -20.00 -3.77 -13.50
N LEU A 111 -19.00 -3.33 -14.26
CA LEU A 111 -19.16 -2.46 -15.41
C LEU A 111 -19.25 -3.30 -16.70
N PRO A 112 -19.80 -2.73 -17.79
CA PRO A 112 -19.71 -3.36 -19.11
C PRO A 112 -18.28 -3.71 -19.46
N THR A 113 -18.08 -4.87 -20.10
CA THR A 113 -16.76 -5.32 -20.54
C THR A 113 -16.11 -4.26 -21.41
N ALA A 114 -14.89 -3.89 -21.05
CA ALA A 114 -14.03 -2.97 -21.80
C ALA A 114 -12.96 -3.77 -22.56
N ARG A 115 -12.16 -3.10 -23.39
CA ARG A 115 -11.08 -3.73 -24.14
C ARG A 115 -9.81 -2.90 -24.03
N LEU A 116 -8.67 -3.55 -23.76
CA LEU A 116 -7.36 -2.91 -23.84
C LEU A 116 -7.08 -2.51 -25.29
N ASN A 117 -6.31 -1.44 -25.47
CA ASN A 117 -5.83 -1.07 -26.79
C ASN A 117 -4.64 -1.97 -27.24
N PRO A 118 -4.10 -1.77 -28.46
CA PRO A 118 -3.00 -2.59 -28.98
C PRO A 118 -1.70 -2.53 -28.18
N ASP A 119 -1.52 -1.53 -27.31
CA ASP A 119 -0.35 -1.38 -26.45
C ASP A 119 -0.63 -1.87 -25.01
N GLY A 120 -1.83 -2.37 -24.73
CA GLY A 120 -2.23 -2.84 -23.40
C GLY A 120 -2.63 -1.72 -22.43
N VAL A 121 -3.18 -0.59 -22.92
CA VAL A 121 -3.60 0.54 -22.08
C VAL A 121 -5.12 0.75 -22.15
N LEU A 122 -5.71 1.11 -21.02
CA LEU A 122 -7.12 1.46 -20.87
C LEU A 122 -7.28 2.69 -19.96
N CYS A 123 -8.15 3.63 -20.35
CA CYS A 123 -8.60 4.70 -19.47
C CYS A 123 -10.09 4.93 -19.67
N LEU A 124 -10.89 4.85 -18.59
CA LEU A 124 -12.34 4.99 -18.66
C LEU A 124 -12.95 5.48 -17.33
N PRO A 125 -14.13 6.15 -17.37
CA PRO A 125 -14.86 6.52 -16.17
C PRO A 125 -15.51 5.29 -15.53
N VAL A 126 -15.27 5.06 -14.23
CA VAL A 126 -15.81 3.91 -13.48
C VAL A 126 -16.95 4.27 -12.54
N MET A 127 -17.02 5.53 -12.12
CA MET A 127 -18.10 6.08 -11.30
C MET A 127 -18.24 7.57 -11.61
N SER A 128 -19.46 8.13 -11.60
CA SER A 128 -19.67 9.55 -11.87
C SER A 128 -20.78 10.13 -10.99
N GLY A 129 -20.49 11.28 -10.40
CA GLY A 129 -21.36 12.10 -9.59
C GLY A 129 -22.12 13.20 -10.35
N GLU A 130 -21.91 13.33 -11.66
CA GLU A 130 -22.40 14.46 -12.45
C GLU A 130 -23.94 14.53 -12.52
N LYS A 131 -24.61 13.36 -12.54
CA LYS A 131 -26.08 13.26 -12.57
C LYS A 131 -26.68 13.02 -11.19
N GLU A 132 -26.08 12.10 -10.45
CA GLU A 132 -26.51 11.71 -9.10
C GLU A 132 -25.30 11.69 -8.19
N ARG A 133 -25.44 12.23 -6.98
CA ARG A 133 -24.33 12.29 -6.02
C ARG A 133 -23.80 10.88 -5.72
N MET A 134 -22.48 10.74 -5.68
CA MET A 134 -21.85 9.52 -5.22
C MET A 134 -22.02 9.36 -3.70
N ARG A 135 -22.21 8.13 -3.22
CA ARG A 135 -22.29 7.81 -1.78
C ARG A 135 -20.93 8.07 -1.12
N LEU A 136 -20.95 8.73 0.04
CA LEU A 136 -19.76 8.90 0.87
C LEU A 136 -19.26 7.53 1.36
N GLY A 137 -17.96 7.30 1.30
CA GLY A 137 -17.37 6.04 1.72
C GLY A 137 -16.11 5.66 0.98
N GLN A 138 -15.69 4.42 1.17
CA GLN A 138 -14.48 3.86 0.57
C GLN A 138 -14.83 2.85 -0.51
N TYR A 139 -14.03 2.85 -1.57
CA TYR A 139 -14.25 2.02 -2.76
C TYR A 139 -12.95 1.39 -3.22
N HIS A 140 -13.06 0.23 -3.83
CA HIS A 140 -12.02 -0.40 -4.62
C HIS A 140 -12.52 -0.70 -6.03
N VAL A 141 -11.61 -0.67 -6.98
CA VAL A 141 -11.84 -1.05 -8.38
C VAL A 141 -11.00 -2.28 -8.64
N GLU A 142 -11.62 -3.38 -9.04
CA GLU A 142 -10.97 -4.63 -9.44
C GLU A 142 -10.98 -4.70 -10.97
N VAL A 143 -9.82 -4.99 -11.55
CA VAL A 143 -9.62 -5.12 -13.00
C VAL A 143 -9.09 -6.50 -13.28
N ALA A 144 -9.87 -7.30 -14.00
CA ALA A 144 -9.50 -8.62 -14.47
C ALA A 144 -9.37 -8.58 -16.00
N VAL A 145 -8.26 -9.11 -16.53
CA VAL A 145 -7.98 -9.14 -17.96
C VAL A 145 -8.06 -10.57 -18.47
N GLU A 146 -8.70 -10.78 -19.62
CA GLU A 146 -8.79 -12.10 -20.27
C GLU A 146 -7.40 -12.69 -20.51
N GLY A 147 -7.15 -13.88 -19.94
CA GLY A 147 -5.87 -14.59 -20.04
C GLY A 147 -4.79 -14.13 -19.06
N ALA A 148 -5.04 -13.09 -18.27
CA ALA A 148 -4.14 -12.71 -17.19
C ALA A 148 -4.32 -13.62 -15.98
N ALA A 149 -3.19 -13.99 -15.36
CA ALA A 149 -3.20 -14.72 -14.10
C ALA A 149 -3.55 -13.81 -12.91
N ARG A 150 -3.31 -12.49 -13.06
CA ARG A 150 -3.44 -11.49 -12.01
C ARG A 150 -4.61 -10.56 -12.25
N LYS A 151 -5.43 -10.37 -11.21
CA LYS A 151 -6.27 -9.18 -11.08
C LYS A 151 -5.43 -8.04 -10.52
N ALA A 152 -5.73 -6.82 -10.92
CA ALA A 152 -5.12 -5.62 -10.35
C ALA A 152 -6.22 -4.71 -9.77
N THR A 153 -5.87 -3.99 -8.70
CA THR A 153 -6.84 -3.19 -7.95
C THR A 153 -6.35 -1.77 -7.74
N ALA A 154 -7.30 -0.85 -7.58
CA ALA A 154 -7.05 0.51 -7.11
C ALA A 154 -8.08 0.90 -6.05
N GLU A 155 -7.71 1.80 -5.15
CA GLU A 155 -8.60 2.29 -4.09
C GLU A 155 -8.82 3.79 -4.18
N PHE A 156 -10.02 4.23 -3.76
CA PHE A 156 -10.36 5.63 -3.61
C PHE A 156 -11.42 5.85 -2.53
N SER A 157 -11.59 7.10 -2.11
CA SER A 157 -12.64 7.52 -1.18
C SER A 157 -13.48 8.65 -1.75
N VAL A 158 -14.77 8.64 -1.43
CA VAL A 158 -15.69 9.75 -1.72
C VAL A 158 -15.95 10.49 -0.41
N VAL A 159 -15.53 11.76 -0.36
CA VAL A 159 -15.60 12.67 0.79
C VAL A 159 -16.10 14.03 0.32
N GLU A 160 -16.76 14.81 1.17
CA GLU A 160 -17.15 16.18 0.81
C GLU A 160 -16.19 17.19 1.45
N GLY A 161 -15.83 18.25 0.71
CA GLY A 161 -14.79 19.16 1.16
C GLY A 161 -14.44 20.26 0.15
N ALA A 162 -13.26 20.83 0.31
CA ALA A 162 -12.75 21.92 -0.52
C ALA A 162 -11.24 21.81 -0.78
N LEU A 163 -10.73 22.60 -1.73
CA LEU A 163 -9.29 22.78 -1.93
C LEU A 163 -8.75 23.81 -0.93
N GLY A 164 -7.61 23.48 -0.31
CA GLY A 164 -6.89 24.40 0.55
C GLY A 164 -6.17 25.51 -0.22
N ALA A 165 -5.55 26.43 0.53
CA ALA A 165 -4.77 27.53 -0.03
C ALA A 165 -3.35 27.12 -0.43
N VAL A 166 -2.78 26.10 0.21
CA VAL A 166 -1.34 25.81 0.15
C VAL A 166 -1.08 24.63 -0.77
N SER A 167 -0.01 24.70 -1.56
CA SER A 167 0.43 23.63 -2.46
C SER A 167 1.96 23.53 -2.55
N PHE A 168 2.44 22.35 -2.94
CA PHE A 168 3.80 22.19 -3.46
C PHE A 168 3.81 22.51 -4.94
N ALA A 169 4.75 23.33 -5.39
CA ALA A 169 4.77 23.83 -6.76
C ALA A 169 5.23 22.77 -7.77
N HIS A 170 5.98 21.77 -7.32
CA HIS A 170 6.56 20.72 -8.13
C HIS A 170 6.38 19.36 -7.44
N GLU A 171 6.39 18.29 -8.22
CA GLU A 171 6.50 16.94 -7.66
C GLU A 171 7.94 16.66 -7.19
N PHE A 172 8.06 15.84 -6.15
CA PHE A 172 9.35 15.54 -5.56
C PHE A 172 10.05 14.40 -6.32
N ALA A 173 11.17 14.70 -6.98
CA ALA A 173 12.04 13.68 -7.55
C ALA A 173 12.73 12.83 -6.46
N ARG A 174 12.92 11.53 -6.70
CA ARG A 174 13.73 10.65 -5.84
C ARG A 174 15.22 10.84 -6.17
N LEU A 175 16.04 11.18 -5.19
CA LEU A 175 17.46 11.52 -5.39
C LEU A 175 18.38 10.52 -4.70
N SER A 176 19.56 10.25 -5.26
CA SER A 176 20.57 9.33 -4.69
C SER A 176 21.51 9.95 -3.66
N GLY A 177 21.56 11.28 -3.59
CA GLY A 177 22.39 11.98 -2.63
C GLY A 177 21.93 13.41 -2.38
N PRO A 178 22.41 14.02 -1.28
CA PRO A 178 21.98 15.35 -0.89
C PRO A 178 22.44 16.46 -1.83
N LYS A 179 23.56 16.27 -2.56
CA LYS A 179 24.07 17.27 -3.52
C LYS A 179 23.11 17.51 -4.70
N GLU A 180 22.37 16.47 -5.10
CA GLU A 180 21.40 16.55 -6.20
C GLU A 180 20.21 17.46 -5.86
N LEU A 181 19.95 17.74 -4.57
CA LEU A 181 18.92 18.71 -4.16
C LEU A 181 19.22 20.12 -4.69
N ASP A 182 20.50 20.47 -4.88
CA ASP A 182 20.89 21.78 -5.40
C ASP A 182 20.62 21.89 -6.91
N GLU A 183 20.62 20.76 -7.61
CA GLU A 183 20.51 20.66 -9.08
C GLU A 183 19.05 20.53 -9.57
N CYS A 184 18.09 20.25 -8.68
CA CYS A 184 16.68 20.09 -9.03
C CYS A 184 15.77 21.18 -8.44
N GLN A 185 14.57 21.33 -9.03
CA GLN A 185 13.53 22.23 -8.51
C GLN A 185 12.85 21.68 -7.25
N ALA A 186 12.61 20.37 -7.24
CA ALA A 186 12.09 19.66 -6.08
C ALA A 186 12.57 18.21 -6.05
N GLY A 187 12.87 17.73 -4.85
CA GLY A 187 13.35 16.37 -4.66
C GLY A 187 13.46 16.00 -3.20
N TRP A 188 13.69 14.71 -2.97
CA TRP A 188 13.89 14.15 -1.65
C TRP A 188 14.95 13.04 -1.67
N PHE A 189 15.62 12.89 -0.52
CA PHE A 189 16.67 11.91 -0.27
C PHE A 189 16.54 11.41 1.16
N LEU A 190 16.70 10.10 1.37
CA LEU A 190 16.71 9.50 2.70
C LEU A 190 18.12 9.04 3.05
N GLY A 191 18.80 9.75 3.96
CA GLY A 191 20.14 9.45 4.39
C GLY A 191 20.74 10.53 5.30
N ASN A 192 21.91 10.25 5.88
CA ASN A 192 22.52 11.06 6.94
C ASN A 192 23.27 12.30 6.41
N ALA A 193 22.64 13.09 5.53
CA ALA A 193 23.26 14.23 4.84
C ALA A 193 23.77 15.35 5.78
N ALA A 194 23.36 15.35 7.05
CA ALA A 194 23.63 16.43 8.00
C ALA A 194 23.91 15.95 9.45
N GLY A 195 24.27 14.68 9.66
CA GLY A 195 24.42 14.11 11.01
C GLY A 195 23.09 13.93 11.77
N ALA A 196 21.95 14.00 11.07
CA ALA A 196 20.63 13.73 11.64
C ALA A 196 20.46 12.21 11.84
N GLY A 197 20.57 11.78 13.10
CA GLY A 197 20.40 10.40 13.54
C GLY A 197 21.69 9.59 13.68
N VAL A 198 21.65 8.55 14.52
CA VAL A 198 22.81 7.70 14.92
C VAL A 198 23.15 6.63 13.88
N ARG A 199 22.25 6.34 12.92
CA ARG A 199 22.38 5.26 11.92
C ARG A 199 22.04 5.75 10.50
N TRP A 200 22.54 5.05 9.50
CA TRP A 200 22.21 5.30 8.09
C TRP A 200 20.71 5.14 7.81
N GLY A 201 20.12 6.08 7.06
CA GLY A 201 18.69 6.05 6.68
C GLY A 201 17.72 6.78 7.62
N ASN A 202 18.22 7.58 8.57
CA ASN A 202 17.42 8.26 9.60
C ASN A 202 17.13 9.75 9.30
N GLY A 203 17.63 10.32 8.21
CA GLY A 203 17.42 11.72 7.85
C GLY A 203 16.64 11.87 6.54
N LEU A 204 15.48 12.53 6.58
CA LEU A 204 14.68 12.84 5.40
C LEU A 204 15.02 14.26 4.91
N SER A 205 15.82 14.35 3.85
CA SER A 205 16.19 15.61 3.22
C SER A 205 15.28 15.91 2.03
N PHE A 206 14.84 17.15 1.88
CA PHE A 206 13.93 17.55 0.82
C PHE A 206 14.07 19.02 0.42
N LYS A 207 13.57 19.34 -0.78
CA LYS A 207 13.46 20.69 -1.34
C LYS A 207 12.22 20.80 -2.21
N ASN A 208 11.53 21.94 -2.16
CA ASN A 208 10.43 22.31 -3.07
C ASN A 208 10.17 23.83 -3.01
N GLU A 209 9.27 24.31 -3.86
CA GLU A 209 8.64 25.61 -3.74
C GLU A 209 7.25 25.43 -3.09
N LEU A 210 7.00 26.15 -2.00
CA LEU A 210 5.70 26.25 -1.34
C LEU A 210 4.93 27.44 -1.92
N ARG A 211 3.68 27.21 -2.31
CA ARG A 211 2.80 28.27 -2.84
C ARG A 211 1.56 28.43 -1.98
N ALA A 212 1.07 29.67 -1.90
CA ALA A 212 -0.22 30.01 -1.33
C ALA A 212 -1.08 30.67 -2.42
N SER A 213 -2.19 30.02 -2.75
CA SER A 213 -2.89 30.16 -4.02
C SER A 213 -1.90 29.87 -5.17
N ASN A 214 -1.83 30.73 -6.18
CA ASN A 214 -0.94 30.54 -7.32
C ASN A 214 0.37 31.39 -7.23
N ARG A 215 0.90 31.63 -6.02
CA ARG A 215 2.13 32.45 -5.84
C ARG A 215 3.09 31.82 -4.81
N PRO A 216 4.40 32.07 -4.95
CA PRO A 216 5.39 31.69 -3.92
C PRO A 216 4.99 32.24 -2.54
N PHE A 217 5.01 31.37 -1.53
CA PHE A 217 4.65 31.73 -0.16
C PHE A 217 5.82 32.41 0.57
N THR A 218 5.55 33.45 1.35
CA THR A 218 6.53 34.04 2.28
C THR A 218 5.90 34.17 3.65
N GLY A 219 6.54 33.59 4.66
CA GLY A 219 5.99 33.55 6.01
C GLY A 219 6.54 32.40 6.85
N PRO A 220 6.10 32.31 8.12
CA PRO A 220 6.45 31.19 8.99
C PRO A 220 5.74 29.91 8.53
N ALA A 221 6.42 28.78 8.68
CA ALA A 221 5.86 27.46 8.49
C ALA A 221 6.38 26.47 9.54
N VAL A 222 5.59 25.46 9.87
CA VAL A 222 5.98 24.33 10.72
C VAL A 222 6.02 23.07 9.87
N LEU A 223 7.11 22.31 10.00
CA LEU A 223 7.34 21.06 9.31
C LEU A 223 7.17 19.91 10.29
N LYS A 224 6.39 18.92 9.89
CA LYS A 224 6.25 17.65 10.60
C LYS A 224 6.50 16.49 9.65
N THR A 225 7.01 15.40 10.19
CA THR A 225 7.13 14.11 9.51
C THR A 225 6.25 13.09 10.19
N ARG A 226 5.61 12.22 9.42
CA ARG A 226 4.77 11.14 9.95
C ARG A 226 5.15 9.80 9.34
N CYS A 227 5.10 8.74 10.14
CA CYS A 227 5.31 7.38 9.68
C CYS A 227 3.96 6.73 9.37
N MET A 228 3.73 6.40 8.10
CA MET A 228 2.50 5.76 7.63
C MET A 228 2.62 4.22 7.59
N LEU A 229 3.68 3.65 8.15
CA LEU A 229 3.82 2.20 8.25
C LEU A 229 2.65 1.61 9.05
N PRO A 230 2.14 0.42 8.66
CA PRO A 230 1.29 -0.40 9.51
C PRO A 230 1.83 -0.52 10.94
N GLY A 231 1.03 -0.13 11.93
CA GLY A 231 1.41 -0.09 13.34
C GLY A 231 1.91 1.27 13.84
N CYS A 232 2.36 2.15 12.94
CA CYS A 232 2.62 3.56 13.24
C CYS A 232 1.41 4.46 12.94
N ASN A 233 0.58 4.09 11.95
CA ASN A 233 -0.73 4.71 11.64
C ASN A 233 -0.72 6.25 11.58
N GLY A 234 0.35 6.84 11.05
CA GLY A 234 0.48 8.29 10.90
C GLY A 234 0.90 9.03 12.16
N ILE A 235 1.54 8.34 13.12
CA ILE A 235 2.24 8.98 14.25
C ILE A 235 3.38 9.86 13.76
N GLU A 236 3.70 10.90 14.53
CA GLU A 236 4.83 11.78 14.26
C GLU A 236 6.16 11.00 14.30
N ALA A 237 6.96 11.17 13.26
CA ALA A 237 8.27 10.55 13.10
C ALA A 237 9.35 11.63 13.26
N GLY A 238 9.83 11.77 14.49
CA GLY A 238 10.80 12.79 14.89
C GLY A 238 10.19 14.16 15.22
N PRO A 239 11.02 15.11 15.67
CA PRO A 239 10.56 16.40 16.18
C PRO A 239 10.09 17.35 15.07
N GLN A 240 9.05 18.13 15.36
CA GLN A 240 8.61 19.22 14.49
C GLN A 240 9.67 20.32 14.37
N ARG A 241 9.69 21.02 13.24
CA ARG A 241 10.64 22.11 12.96
C ARG A 241 9.96 23.36 12.44
N SER A 242 10.18 24.50 13.08
CA SER A 242 9.76 25.80 12.58
C SER A 242 10.78 26.35 11.57
N VAL A 243 10.28 26.89 10.46
CA VAL A 243 11.08 27.50 9.40
C VAL A 243 10.46 28.81 8.91
N GLN A 244 11.28 29.72 8.42
CA GLN A 244 10.81 30.90 7.69
C GLN A 244 10.95 30.63 6.19
N VAL A 245 9.84 30.55 5.48
CA VAL A 245 9.82 30.40 4.02
C VAL A 245 9.94 31.80 3.40
N VAL A 246 10.83 31.94 2.43
CA VAL A 246 11.06 33.18 1.69
C VAL A 246 10.96 32.88 0.21
N ASP A 247 10.08 33.59 -0.49
CA ASP A 247 9.88 33.43 -1.92
C ASP A 247 9.61 31.97 -2.33
N GLY A 248 8.75 31.30 -1.55
CA GLY A 248 8.37 29.90 -1.73
C GLY A 248 9.45 28.88 -1.39
N LYS A 249 10.71 29.26 -1.19
CA LYS A 249 11.82 28.31 -1.00
C LYS A 249 11.65 27.52 0.30
N LEU A 250 11.37 26.23 0.15
CA LEU A 250 11.20 25.31 1.26
C LEU A 250 12.19 24.14 1.11
N GLY A 251 12.94 23.84 2.16
CA GLY A 251 13.80 22.66 2.20
C GLY A 251 14.49 22.48 3.53
N GLY A 252 15.04 21.29 3.73
CA GLY A 252 15.78 20.93 4.94
C GLY A 252 15.88 19.42 5.12
N THR A 253 16.47 19.03 6.25
CA THR A 253 16.55 17.63 6.71
C THR A 253 15.76 17.50 8.01
N LEU A 254 14.91 16.47 8.08
CA LEU A 254 14.12 16.09 9.25
C LEU A 254 14.63 14.74 9.78
N ASP A 255 14.66 14.61 11.10
CA ASP A 255 15.01 13.36 11.76
C ASP A 255 13.79 12.44 11.72
N VAL A 256 13.97 11.22 11.22
CA VAL A 256 12.95 10.17 11.18
C VAL A 256 13.45 8.89 11.87
N SER A 257 14.47 9.02 12.73
CA SER A 257 15.01 7.93 13.55
C SER A 257 13.90 7.25 14.34
N SER A 258 14.03 5.93 14.53
CA SER A 258 13.02 5.01 15.12
C SER A 258 11.81 4.64 14.25
N HIS A 259 11.71 5.14 13.01
CA HIS A 259 10.64 4.80 12.09
C HIS A 259 11.16 4.26 10.75
N SER A 260 10.34 3.46 10.06
CA SER A 260 10.74 2.74 8.84
C SER A 260 10.05 3.22 7.56
N GLY A 261 9.18 4.23 7.66
CA GLY A 261 8.41 4.77 6.54
C GLY A 261 7.31 3.81 6.03
N PRO A 262 6.50 4.21 5.05
CA PRO A 262 6.69 5.41 4.22
C PRO A 262 6.43 6.70 5.00
N PHE A 263 7.19 7.74 4.69
CA PHE A 263 7.16 9.03 5.39
C PHE A 263 6.29 10.05 4.66
N GLU A 264 5.47 10.75 5.43
CA GLU A 264 4.71 11.92 4.97
C GLU A 264 5.35 13.20 5.52
N LEU A 265 5.59 14.18 4.64
CA LEU A 265 5.87 15.55 5.03
C LEU A 265 4.56 16.32 5.16
N GLU A 266 4.41 17.00 6.28
CA GLU A 266 3.32 17.93 6.54
C GLU A 266 3.91 19.34 6.75
N VAL A 267 3.36 20.32 6.02
CA VAL A 267 3.75 21.73 6.09
C VAL A 267 2.56 22.55 6.51
N ILE A 268 2.65 23.17 7.69
CA ILE A 268 1.61 24.00 8.29
C ILE A 268 2.00 25.46 8.16
N THR A 269 1.10 26.28 7.62
CA THR A 269 1.25 27.74 7.49
C THR A 269 0.02 28.44 8.07
N PRO A 270 0.07 29.77 8.29
CA PRO A 270 -1.13 30.53 8.66
C PRO A 270 -2.28 30.44 7.64
N GLY A 271 -1.99 30.13 6.37
CA GLY A 271 -3.00 29.95 5.32
C GLY A 271 -3.52 28.52 5.20
N GLY A 272 -2.99 27.58 5.99
CA GLY A 272 -3.38 26.17 5.98
C GLY A 272 -2.22 25.18 5.86
N THR A 273 -2.58 23.93 5.59
CA THR A 273 -1.70 22.76 5.64
C THR A 273 -1.64 22.09 4.27
N VAL A 274 -0.48 21.59 3.89
CA VAL A 274 -0.28 20.72 2.72
C VAL A 274 0.55 19.51 3.12
N ARG A 275 0.25 18.35 2.53
CA ARG A 275 0.89 17.06 2.83
C ARG A 275 1.42 16.39 1.57
N HIS A 276 2.57 15.73 1.68
CA HIS A 276 3.13 14.90 0.62
C HIS A 276 3.69 13.61 1.19
N LEU A 277 3.24 12.48 0.67
CA LEU A 277 3.73 11.16 1.04
C LEU A 277 4.84 10.75 0.08
N PHE A 278 6.02 10.47 0.61
CA PHE A 278 7.15 10.00 -0.19
C PHE A 278 7.01 8.50 -0.46
N SER A 279 6.29 8.14 -1.53
CA SER A 279 6.19 6.76 -2.00
C SER A 279 7.58 6.16 -2.25
N GLY A 280 7.80 4.92 -1.81
CA GLY A 280 9.11 4.26 -1.89
C GLY A 280 10.04 4.55 -0.71
N SER A 281 9.68 5.43 0.24
CA SER A 281 10.51 5.69 1.43
C SER A 281 10.39 4.63 2.54
N SER A 282 9.55 3.61 2.35
CA SER A 282 9.44 2.48 3.27
C SER A 282 10.67 1.58 3.21
N HIS A 283 11.02 0.94 4.33
CA HIS A 283 12.10 -0.05 4.39
C HIS A 283 11.92 -1.21 3.38
N VAL A 284 10.68 -1.62 3.08
CA VAL A 284 10.40 -2.70 2.10
C VAL A 284 10.85 -2.30 0.68
N GLU A 285 10.55 -1.07 0.28
CA GLU A 285 10.92 -0.52 -1.03
C GLU A 285 12.42 -0.17 -1.09
N ARG A 286 13.02 0.05 0.08
CA ARG A 286 14.45 0.30 0.26
C ARG A 286 15.29 -1.00 0.34
N GLU A 287 14.69 -2.17 0.49
CA GLU A 287 15.52 -3.38 0.60
C GLU A 287 16.34 -3.60 -0.70
N MET A 288 17.66 -3.78 -0.53
CA MET A 288 18.61 -3.95 -1.63
C MET A 288 18.91 -5.42 -1.86
N PHE A 289 18.48 -5.96 -3.00
CA PHE A 289 18.62 -7.37 -3.38
C PHE A 289 19.88 -7.62 -4.19
N LYS A 290 20.55 -8.76 -3.95
CA LYS A 290 21.78 -9.15 -4.62
C LYS A 290 21.51 -9.46 -6.10
N LEU A 291 22.23 -8.79 -7.00
CA LEU A 291 22.07 -8.95 -8.44
C LEU A 291 23.10 -9.90 -9.05
N THR A 292 24.28 -10.00 -8.43
CA THR A 292 25.38 -10.80 -8.96
C THR A 292 25.89 -11.79 -7.93
N SER A 293 26.25 -12.98 -8.39
CA SER A 293 26.89 -14.00 -7.58
C SER A 293 27.76 -14.89 -8.45
N GLY A 294 28.82 -15.47 -7.86
CA GLY A 294 29.85 -16.19 -8.61
C GLY A 294 30.68 -15.32 -9.56
N LEU A 295 30.66 -13.99 -9.36
CA LEU A 295 31.40 -12.98 -10.11
C LEU A 295 32.21 -12.10 -9.13
N SER A 296 33.33 -11.55 -9.58
CA SER A 296 34.23 -10.80 -8.68
C SER A 296 33.58 -9.55 -8.08
N ARG A 297 32.71 -8.86 -8.83
CA ARG A 297 31.99 -7.66 -8.37
C ARG A 297 30.58 -8.01 -7.90
N VAL A 298 30.22 -7.53 -6.72
CA VAL A 298 28.90 -7.73 -6.13
C VAL A 298 28.06 -6.48 -6.34
N PHE A 299 26.93 -6.61 -7.03
CA PHE A 299 25.97 -5.53 -7.20
C PHE A 299 24.67 -5.84 -6.48
N ARG A 300 23.98 -4.80 -6.03
CA ARG A 300 22.66 -4.87 -5.39
C ARG A 300 21.73 -3.85 -6.03
N ALA A 301 20.42 -4.09 -6.02
CA ALA A 301 19.44 -3.06 -6.37
C ALA A 301 18.18 -3.08 -5.53
N GLY A 302 17.54 -1.91 -5.48
CA GLY A 302 16.25 -1.66 -4.85
C GLY A 302 15.46 -0.61 -5.62
N LEU A 303 14.30 -0.23 -5.10
CA LEU A 303 13.39 0.76 -5.72
C LEU A 303 13.50 2.15 -5.10
N ALA A 304 14.34 2.28 -4.08
CA ALA A 304 14.61 3.52 -3.40
C ALA A 304 16.12 3.83 -3.39
N PRO A 305 16.47 5.12 -3.42
CA PRO A 305 17.87 5.54 -3.41
C PRO A 305 18.54 5.30 -2.05
N TYR A 306 19.79 4.82 -2.09
CA TYR A 306 20.75 4.84 -1.00
C TYR A 306 21.92 5.76 -1.35
N ALA A 307 22.64 6.26 -0.35
CA ALA A 307 23.85 7.02 -0.66
C ALA A 307 24.84 6.14 -1.43
N GLY A 308 25.37 6.64 -2.55
CA GLY A 308 26.26 5.86 -3.42
C GLY A 308 25.55 4.95 -4.42
N ALA A 309 24.23 4.71 -4.28
CA ALA A 309 23.46 4.01 -5.31
C ALA A 309 23.24 4.92 -6.53
N ARG A 310 23.17 4.33 -7.72
CA ARG A 310 22.96 5.02 -9.00
C ARG A 310 21.65 4.60 -9.62
N GLN A 311 20.85 5.56 -10.05
CA GLN A 311 19.60 5.27 -10.74
C GLN A 311 19.86 4.66 -12.13
N VAL A 312 19.10 3.62 -12.48
CA VAL A 312 19.02 3.13 -13.87
C VAL A 312 18.34 4.21 -14.72
N PRO A 313 18.97 4.75 -15.77
CA PRO A 313 18.43 5.93 -16.47
C PRO A 313 17.00 5.74 -16.97
N GLY A 314 16.10 6.62 -16.52
CA GLY A 314 14.67 6.61 -16.85
C GLY A 314 13.86 5.49 -16.19
N ARG A 315 14.41 4.80 -15.19
CA ARG A 315 13.69 3.80 -14.38
C ARG A 315 13.80 4.13 -12.90
N GLN A 316 12.79 3.77 -12.10
CA GLN A 316 12.83 3.91 -10.64
C GLN A 316 13.52 2.71 -9.99
N ILE A 317 14.75 2.41 -10.42
CA ILE A 317 15.58 1.31 -9.92
C ILE A 317 16.94 1.90 -9.57
N PHE A 318 17.48 1.57 -8.41
CA PHE A 318 18.75 2.09 -7.91
C PHE A 318 19.70 0.95 -7.66
N VAL A 319 20.90 1.04 -8.24
CA VAL A 319 21.95 0.01 -8.18
C VAL A 319 23.10 0.50 -7.31
N GLU A 320 23.55 -0.35 -6.40
CA GLU A 320 24.76 -0.14 -5.60
C GLU A 320 25.80 -1.23 -5.91
N GLU A 321 27.08 -0.87 -5.80
CA GLU A 321 28.18 -1.82 -5.84
C GLU A 321 28.71 -2.03 -4.41
N ASP A 322 28.73 -3.29 -3.97
CA ASP A 322 29.24 -3.71 -2.67
C ASP A 322 30.70 -4.17 -2.78
N LYS A 323 31.39 -4.38 -1.65
CA LYS A 323 32.76 -4.90 -1.63
C LYS A 323 32.81 -6.28 -2.30
N GLY A 324 33.40 -6.33 -3.49
CA GLY A 324 33.55 -7.56 -4.27
C GLY A 324 34.52 -8.58 -3.64
N ARG A 325 34.57 -9.76 -4.25
CA ARG A 325 35.58 -10.79 -3.97
C ARG A 325 36.63 -10.77 -5.08
N THR A 326 37.91 -10.83 -4.76
CA THR A 326 38.99 -10.67 -5.74
C THR A 326 39.28 -11.92 -6.58
N ASP A 327 38.66 -13.06 -6.25
CA ASP A 327 39.20 -14.36 -6.67
C ASP A 327 38.33 -15.09 -7.70
N ASP A 328 37.10 -14.62 -7.96
CA ASP A 328 36.21 -15.25 -8.96
C ASP A 328 36.78 -15.11 -10.38
N PRO A 329 36.59 -16.09 -11.30
CA PRO A 329 37.29 -16.16 -12.60
C PRO A 329 36.87 -15.11 -13.64
N VAL A 330 35.73 -14.46 -13.40
CA VAL A 330 35.13 -13.45 -14.27
C VAL A 330 34.53 -12.33 -13.42
N GLU A 331 34.55 -11.13 -13.97
CA GLU A 331 33.89 -9.96 -13.42
C GLU A 331 32.92 -9.37 -14.45
N ILE A 332 31.77 -8.91 -13.98
CA ILE A 332 30.91 -8.03 -14.77
C ILE A 332 31.21 -6.60 -14.34
N GLU A 333 31.58 -5.74 -15.29
CA GLU A 333 32.03 -4.37 -14.95
C GLU A 333 30.88 -3.51 -14.41
N ARG A 334 29.67 -3.73 -14.91
CA ARG A 334 28.46 -3.00 -14.54
C ARG A 334 27.22 -3.84 -14.80
N VAL A 335 26.16 -3.61 -14.05
CA VAL A 335 24.84 -4.27 -14.26
C VAL A 335 23.82 -3.36 -14.94
N VAL A 336 24.23 -2.16 -15.37
CA VAL A 336 23.38 -1.26 -16.17
C VAL A 336 23.98 -1.17 -17.56
N ALA A 337 23.17 -1.48 -18.56
CA ALA A 337 23.60 -1.47 -19.95
C ALA A 337 24.01 -0.07 -20.41
N THR A 338 25.02 0.00 -21.27
CA THR A 338 25.41 1.22 -21.99
C THR A 338 24.36 1.62 -23.02
N ASP A 339 24.52 2.80 -23.64
CA ASP A 339 23.58 3.29 -24.66
C ASP A 339 23.47 2.37 -25.89
N ASP A 340 24.46 1.51 -26.15
CA ASP A 340 24.41 0.46 -27.17
C ASP A 340 23.62 -0.79 -26.75
N GLY A 341 23.09 -0.81 -25.52
CA GLY A 341 22.30 -1.91 -24.97
C GLY A 341 23.13 -3.10 -24.49
N THR A 342 24.42 -2.94 -24.17
CA THR A 342 25.29 -4.04 -23.75
C THR A 342 25.91 -3.86 -22.36
N VAL A 343 26.41 -4.96 -21.77
CA VAL A 343 27.28 -4.98 -20.59
C VAL A 343 28.57 -5.77 -20.89
N SER A 344 29.68 -5.40 -20.25
CA SER A 344 30.98 -6.06 -20.41
C SER A 344 31.21 -7.13 -19.34
N LEU A 345 31.54 -8.34 -19.77
CA LEU A 345 32.04 -9.44 -18.93
C LEU A 345 33.53 -9.64 -19.22
N ARG A 346 34.37 -9.52 -18.19
CA ARG A 346 35.83 -9.59 -18.29
C ARG A 346 36.38 -10.79 -17.55
N ALA A 347 37.35 -11.48 -18.15
CA ALA A 347 38.08 -12.56 -17.50
C ALA A 347 39.11 -12.01 -16.51
N THR A 348 39.06 -12.44 -15.25
CA THR A 348 40.10 -12.16 -14.24
C THR A 348 41.15 -13.27 -14.19
N ARG A 349 40.81 -14.46 -14.72
CA ARG A 349 41.67 -15.65 -14.90
C ARG A 349 41.57 -16.18 -16.34
N GLU A 350 42.49 -17.05 -16.74
CA GLU A 350 42.43 -17.71 -18.06
C GLU A 350 41.26 -18.71 -18.10
N ILE A 351 40.32 -18.51 -19.02
CA ILE A 351 39.12 -19.34 -19.20
C ILE A 351 39.28 -20.23 -20.44
N GLU A 352 39.21 -21.55 -20.27
CA GLU A 352 39.42 -22.52 -21.35
C GLU A 352 38.18 -22.76 -22.19
N SER A 353 37.01 -22.63 -21.58
CA SER A 353 35.72 -22.71 -22.27
C SER A 353 34.70 -21.86 -21.51
N LEU A 354 34.29 -20.75 -22.11
CA LEU A 354 33.24 -19.88 -21.61
C LEU A 354 31.94 -20.12 -22.40
N THR A 355 30.84 -20.29 -21.68
CA THR A 355 29.48 -20.26 -22.23
C THR A 355 28.66 -19.22 -21.49
N VAL A 356 28.03 -18.32 -22.24
CA VAL A 356 27.15 -17.27 -21.71
C VAL A 356 25.82 -17.34 -22.43
N PHE A 357 24.73 -17.40 -21.68
CA PHE A 357 23.40 -17.19 -22.23
C PHE A 357 22.69 -16.08 -21.46
N THR A 358 21.69 -15.48 -22.11
CA THR A 358 20.82 -14.50 -21.46
C THR A 358 19.39 -14.98 -21.45
N ALA A 359 18.61 -14.56 -20.46
CA ALA A 359 17.16 -14.73 -20.47
C ALA A 359 16.48 -13.39 -20.22
N SER A 360 15.52 -13.05 -21.08
CA SER A 360 14.86 -11.76 -21.07
C SER A 360 13.35 -11.94 -21.16
N PRO A 361 12.56 -11.03 -20.56
CA PRO A 361 11.11 -11.12 -20.64
C PRO A 361 10.62 -10.67 -22.03
N ARG A 362 9.57 -11.33 -22.53
CA ARG A 362 8.86 -10.96 -23.74
C ARG A 362 7.36 -10.77 -23.44
N PRO A 363 6.76 -9.63 -23.83
CA PRO A 363 5.33 -9.37 -23.62
C PRO A 363 4.46 -10.53 -24.10
N GLY A 364 3.61 -11.05 -23.21
CA GLY A 364 2.68 -12.16 -23.49
C GLY A 364 3.32 -13.54 -23.67
N LYS A 365 4.64 -13.68 -23.51
CA LYS A 365 5.37 -14.97 -23.64
C LYS A 365 6.22 -15.33 -22.42
N GLY A 366 6.25 -14.49 -21.39
CA GLY A 366 7.07 -14.72 -20.19
C GLY A 366 8.56 -14.53 -20.44
N PHE A 367 9.41 -15.16 -19.64
CA PHE A 367 10.86 -15.14 -19.84
C PHE A 367 11.27 -16.17 -20.89
N GLU A 368 12.07 -15.76 -21.86
CA GLU A 368 12.63 -16.63 -22.89
C GLU A 368 14.16 -16.64 -22.77
N ARG A 369 14.74 -17.84 -22.90
CA ARG A 369 16.19 -17.96 -23.02
C ARG A 369 16.60 -17.59 -24.44
N ASN A 370 17.40 -16.53 -24.57
CA ASN A 370 18.00 -16.18 -25.86
C ASN A 370 19.09 -17.21 -26.24
N ALA A 371 19.39 -17.31 -27.54
CA ALA A 371 20.51 -18.13 -28.01
C ALA A 371 21.80 -17.77 -27.23
N PRO A 372 22.64 -18.76 -26.86
CA PRO A 372 23.88 -18.49 -26.16
C PRO A 372 24.74 -17.49 -26.95
N HIS A 373 25.08 -16.36 -26.32
CA HIS A 373 25.88 -15.29 -26.94
C HIS A 373 27.36 -15.68 -27.05
N VAL A 374 27.82 -16.53 -26.14
CA VAL A 374 29.17 -17.08 -26.12
C VAL A 374 29.06 -18.58 -25.89
N VAL A 375 29.76 -19.40 -26.68
CA VAL A 375 29.79 -20.87 -26.53
C VAL A 375 31.20 -21.37 -26.75
N GLY A 376 31.77 -22.07 -25.77
CA GLY A 376 33.08 -22.70 -25.89
C GLY A 376 34.24 -21.73 -26.19
N ARG A 377 34.09 -20.44 -25.88
CA ARG A 377 35.11 -19.43 -26.19
C ARG A 377 36.22 -19.47 -25.15
N LYS A 378 37.47 -19.53 -25.61
CA LYS A 378 38.64 -19.25 -24.76
C LYS A 378 38.74 -17.75 -24.50
N LEU A 379 38.95 -17.36 -23.24
CA LEU A 379 39.12 -15.97 -22.84
C LEU A 379 40.44 -15.82 -22.09
N ALA A 380 41.35 -15.00 -22.62
CA ALA A 380 42.59 -14.70 -21.93
C ALA A 380 42.32 -13.80 -20.70
N ARG A 381 43.22 -13.82 -19.71
CA ARG A 381 43.13 -12.91 -18.57
C ARG A 381 43.12 -11.46 -19.05
N GLY A 382 42.11 -10.70 -18.63
CA GLY A 382 41.91 -9.30 -18.97
C GLY A 382 41.08 -9.04 -20.24
N GLU A 383 40.78 -10.08 -21.03
CA GLU A 383 39.93 -9.98 -22.22
C GLU A 383 38.44 -9.89 -21.81
N SER A 384 37.65 -9.13 -22.59
CA SER A 384 36.23 -8.88 -22.33
C SER A 384 35.34 -9.35 -23.49
N THR A 385 34.08 -9.64 -23.18
CA THR A 385 33.01 -9.88 -24.15
C THR A 385 31.80 -9.02 -23.83
N LEU A 386 31.13 -8.50 -24.85
CA LEU A 386 29.91 -7.71 -24.70
C LEU A 386 28.69 -8.63 -24.72
N ILE A 387 27.74 -8.36 -23.82
CA ILE A 387 26.52 -9.15 -23.65
C ILE A 387 25.33 -8.21 -23.84
N PRO A 388 24.40 -8.49 -24.77
CA PRO A 388 23.23 -7.64 -24.98
C PRO A 388 22.22 -7.80 -23.85
N ILE A 389 21.66 -6.67 -23.42
CA ILE A 389 20.68 -6.58 -22.34
C ILE A 389 19.37 -6.01 -22.89
N ALA A 390 18.30 -6.79 -22.78
CA ALA A 390 16.95 -6.33 -23.08
C ALA A 390 16.25 -5.78 -21.82
N GLY A 391 15.34 -4.84 -22.03
CA GLY A 391 14.55 -4.23 -20.96
C GLY A 391 13.39 -5.12 -20.48
N PRO A 392 12.89 -4.90 -19.25
CA PRO A 392 13.42 -3.96 -18.26
C PRO A 392 14.65 -4.50 -17.51
N TRP A 393 14.82 -5.83 -17.45
CA TRP A 393 16.01 -6.49 -16.95
C TRP A 393 16.22 -7.84 -17.66
N THR A 394 17.46 -8.34 -17.65
CA THR A 394 17.87 -9.59 -18.29
C THR A 394 18.76 -10.38 -17.33
N LEU A 395 18.50 -11.68 -17.19
CA LEU A 395 19.44 -12.60 -16.57
C LEU A 395 20.62 -12.81 -17.51
N VAL A 396 21.83 -12.60 -17.01
CA VAL A 396 23.09 -13.01 -17.64
C VAL A 396 23.62 -14.20 -16.86
N ALA A 397 23.61 -15.38 -17.48
CA ALA A 397 24.13 -16.60 -16.88
C ALA A 397 25.50 -16.90 -17.48
N VAL A 398 26.49 -17.18 -16.61
CA VAL A 398 27.88 -17.41 -16.99
C VAL A 398 28.32 -18.77 -16.47
N GLY A 399 28.75 -19.64 -17.37
CA GLY A 399 29.34 -20.93 -17.03
C GLY A 399 30.68 -21.06 -17.74
N GLY A 400 31.69 -21.59 -17.05
CA GLY A 400 32.95 -21.84 -17.71
C GLY A 400 33.87 -22.83 -17.01
N LEU A 401 34.97 -23.12 -17.68
CA LEU A 401 36.07 -23.95 -17.18
C LEU A 401 37.32 -23.10 -17.03
N VAL A 402 37.88 -23.05 -15.83
CA VAL A 402 39.16 -22.39 -15.53
C VAL A 402 40.28 -23.42 -15.64
N LYS A 403 41.39 -23.01 -16.24
CA LYS A 403 42.62 -23.81 -16.28
C LYS A 403 43.15 -24.07 -14.87
N GLY A 404 43.33 -25.33 -14.51
CA GLY A 404 43.89 -25.76 -13.23
C GLY A 404 45.42 -25.69 -13.20
N GLY A 405 45.99 -25.95 -12.02
CA GLY A 405 47.44 -25.93 -11.80
C GLY A 405 48.19 -27.14 -12.40
N LYS A 406 47.48 -28.21 -12.80
CA LYS A 406 48.04 -29.39 -13.47
C LYS A 406 47.52 -29.52 -14.91
N PRO A 407 48.33 -30.01 -15.86
CA PRO A 407 47.87 -30.26 -17.24
C PRO A 407 46.68 -31.23 -17.27
N GLY A 408 45.57 -30.83 -17.90
CA GLY A 408 44.35 -31.64 -18.01
C GLY A 408 43.34 -31.49 -16.86
N GLU A 409 43.61 -30.65 -15.86
CA GLU A 409 42.70 -30.36 -14.76
C GLU A 409 41.97 -29.04 -15.04
N ALA A 410 40.65 -29.07 -15.26
CA ALA A 410 39.83 -27.89 -15.48
C ALA A 410 38.78 -27.77 -14.37
N THR A 411 38.71 -26.60 -13.72
CA THR A 411 37.76 -26.35 -12.62
C THR A 411 36.52 -25.62 -13.15
N PRO A 412 35.31 -26.19 -12.99
CA PRO A 412 34.10 -25.52 -13.41
C PRO A 412 33.77 -24.34 -12.50
N PHE A 413 33.21 -23.28 -13.07
CA PHE A 413 32.61 -22.18 -12.34
C PHE A 413 31.27 -21.79 -12.96
N GLU A 414 30.37 -21.30 -12.10
CA GLU A 414 29.07 -20.76 -12.47
C GLU A 414 28.91 -19.41 -11.78
N GLY A 415 28.37 -18.43 -12.50
CA GLY A 415 28.02 -17.11 -11.99
C GLY A 415 26.82 -16.55 -12.73
N HIS A 416 26.21 -15.52 -12.15
CA HIS A 416 25.08 -14.85 -12.76
C HIS A 416 25.06 -13.36 -12.44
N ALA A 417 24.37 -12.60 -13.29
CA ALA A 417 24.04 -11.21 -13.07
C ALA A 417 22.60 -10.91 -13.51
N LEU A 418 21.88 -10.11 -12.73
CA LEU A 418 20.65 -9.45 -13.15
C LEU A 418 21.01 -8.05 -13.67
N ALA A 419 20.95 -7.85 -14.98
CA ALA A 419 21.35 -6.61 -15.64
C ALA A 419 20.14 -5.82 -16.15
N PHE A 420 20.19 -4.49 -16.03
CA PHE A 420 19.10 -3.59 -16.39
C PHE A 420 19.42 -2.83 -17.67
N ALA A 421 18.42 -2.68 -18.53
CA ALA A 421 18.48 -1.74 -19.66
C ALA A 421 17.95 -0.38 -19.21
N PRO A 422 18.52 0.77 -19.65
CA PRO A 422 17.83 2.06 -19.57
C PRO A 422 16.45 2.04 -20.25
N THR A 423 15.64 3.08 -20.04
CA THR A 423 14.47 3.27 -20.93
C THR A 423 14.94 3.65 -22.33
N GLY A 424 14.32 3.04 -23.34
CA GLY A 424 14.47 3.38 -24.75
C GLY A 424 13.56 4.52 -25.20
N LEU A 425 12.74 5.08 -24.31
CA LEU A 425 11.88 6.22 -24.59
C LEU A 425 12.51 7.54 -24.17
N SER A 426 12.20 8.60 -24.90
CA SER A 426 12.36 9.98 -24.45
C SER A 426 11.07 10.73 -24.75
N MET A 427 10.66 11.64 -23.87
CA MET A 427 9.45 12.42 -24.10
C MET A 427 9.65 13.90 -23.84
N LYS A 428 8.78 14.68 -24.47
CA LYS A 428 8.60 16.11 -24.22
C LYS A 428 7.10 16.39 -24.11
N ILE A 429 6.73 17.21 -23.13
CA ILE A 429 5.37 17.72 -22.96
C ILE A 429 5.45 19.23 -23.12
N ASP A 430 4.91 19.72 -24.23
CA ASP A 430 4.86 21.13 -24.56
C ASP A 430 3.47 21.68 -24.24
N VAL A 431 3.44 22.65 -23.33
CA VAL A 431 2.24 23.36 -22.91
C VAL A 431 2.61 24.81 -22.59
N PRO A 432 1.72 25.79 -22.81
CA PRO A 432 1.99 27.16 -22.39
C PRO A 432 2.32 27.24 -20.89
N ALA A 433 3.34 28.01 -20.52
CA ALA A 433 3.73 28.18 -19.11
C ALA A 433 2.61 28.83 -18.28
N THR A 434 1.76 29.64 -18.92
CA THR A 434 0.64 30.33 -18.29
C THR A 434 -0.61 30.19 -19.13
N GLY A 435 -1.76 30.08 -18.48
CA GLY A 435 -3.08 30.18 -19.10
C GLY A 435 -4.05 30.94 -18.22
N SER A 436 -5.25 31.24 -18.74
CA SER A 436 -6.30 31.93 -17.99
C SER A 436 -7.46 31.01 -17.64
N PRO A 437 -8.13 31.22 -16.49
CA PRO A 437 -9.27 30.41 -16.08
C PRO A 437 -10.33 30.28 -17.18
N LEU A 438 -10.92 29.09 -17.30
CA LEU A 438 -11.98 28.76 -18.26
C LEU A 438 -11.63 28.95 -19.75
N ARG A 439 -10.35 29.14 -20.09
CA ARG A 439 -9.88 29.22 -21.48
C ARG A 439 -9.35 27.87 -21.95
N ALA A 440 -9.49 27.62 -23.25
CA ALA A 440 -8.93 26.45 -23.90
C ALA A 440 -7.39 26.53 -23.92
N THR A 441 -6.73 25.38 -23.86
CA THR A 441 -5.27 25.23 -23.97
C THR A 441 -4.95 23.86 -24.55
N SER A 442 -3.94 23.83 -25.42
CA SER A 442 -3.43 22.63 -26.07
C SER A 442 -2.22 22.07 -25.33
N VAL A 443 -2.17 20.76 -25.12
CA VAL A 443 -0.97 20.02 -24.72
C VAL A 443 -0.46 19.25 -25.92
N ARG A 444 0.79 19.49 -26.30
CA ARG A 444 1.49 18.71 -27.32
C ARG A 444 2.44 17.72 -26.66
N LEU A 445 2.33 16.46 -27.05
CA LEU A 445 3.19 15.38 -26.61
C LEU A 445 4.11 15.00 -27.76
N THR A 446 5.39 14.78 -27.44
CA THR A 446 6.36 14.19 -28.37
C THR A 446 7.04 13.02 -27.67
N VAL A 447 6.96 11.81 -28.23
CA VAL A 447 7.65 10.62 -27.76
C VAL A 447 8.57 10.09 -28.84
N LEU A 448 9.85 9.98 -28.52
CA LEU A 448 10.89 9.50 -29.43
C LEU A 448 11.56 8.27 -28.86
N ASP A 449 12.03 7.40 -29.75
CA ASP A 449 13.02 6.41 -29.42
C ASP A 449 14.35 7.11 -29.07
N ARG A 450 14.88 6.83 -27.88
CA ARG A 450 16.03 7.53 -27.30
C ARG A 450 17.28 7.39 -28.17
N LEU A 451 17.51 6.20 -28.74
CA LEU A 451 18.74 5.88 -29.47
C LEU A 451 18.68 6.40 -30.90
N THR A 452 17.58 6.14 -31.60
CA THR A 452 17.42 6.53 -33.01
C THR A 452 16.92 7.95 -33.18
N ARG A 453 16.39 8.58 -32.11
CA ARG A 453 15.74 9.90 -32.11
C ARG A 453 14.54 9.99 -33.06
N ARG A 454 14.01 8.85 -33.50
CA ARG A 454 12.83 8.77 -34.37
C ARG A 454 11.55 8.79 -33.55
N GLY A 455 10.48 9.32 -34.14
CA GLY A 455 9.13 9.27 -33.61
C GLY A 455 8.69 7.85 -33.25
N LYS A 456 8.01 7.71 -32.11
CA LYS A 456 7.49 6.42 -31.67
C LYS A 456 6.00 6.53 -31.33
N ALA A 457 5.19 5.75 -32.05
CA ALA A 457 3.77 5.61 -31.76
C ALA A 457 3.59 4.76 -30.50
N VAL A 458 3.09 5.37 -29.43
CA VAL A 458 2.87 4.73 -28.14
C VAL A 458 1.55 5.19 -27.57
N SER A 459 0.91 4.33 -26.80
CA SER A 459 -0.24 4.71 -25.98
C SER A 459 0.18 5.06 -24.57
N GLY A 460 -0.60 5.92 -23.94
CA GLY A 460 -0.37 6.34 -22.57
C GLY A 460 -1.58 7.05 -21.99
N VAL A 461 -1.50 7.38 -20.71
CA VAL A 461 -2.55 8.16 -20.04
C VAL A 461 -2.02 9.55 -19.73
N LEU A 462 -2.77 10.57 -20.17
CA LEU A 462 -2.54 11.97 -19.83
C LEU A 462 -3.47 12.35 -18.68
N VAL A 463 -2.90 12.85 -17.58
CA VAL A 463 -3.64 13.40 -16.45
C VAL A 463 -3.21 14.84 -16.21
N VAL A 464 -4.17 15.73 -16.10
CA VAL A 464 -3.97 17.15 -15.79
C VAL A 464 -4.78 17.49 -14.54
N HIS A 465 -4.10 17.85 -13.46
CA HIS A 465 -4.73 18.09 -12.18
C HIS A 465 -4.12 19.29 -11.45
N ASP A 466 -4.90 19.87 -10.54
CA ASP A 466 -4.45 20.90 -9.61
C ASP A 466 -3.36 20.33 -8.68
N ASN A 467 -2.27 21.06 -8.44
CA ASN A 467 -1.15 20.60 -7.60
C ASN A 467 -1.50 20.49 -6.11
N ARG A 468 -2.66 20.98 -5.68
CA ARG A 468 -3.22 20.70 -4.33
C ARG A 468 -3.82 19.30 -4.23
N VAL A 469 -4.08 18.64 -5.34
CA VAL A 469 -4.65 17.30 -5.39
C VAL A 469 -3.50 16.30 -5.35
N ALA A 470 -3.57 15.34 -4.43
CA ALA A 470 -2.69 14.20 -4.51
C ALA A 470 -3.03 13.39 -5.77
N SER A 471 -2.04 13.05 -6.58
CA SER A 471 -2.20 12.16 -7.72
C SER A 471 -1.15 11.07 -7.66
N LYS A 472 -1.51 9.86 -8.10
CA LYS A 472 -0.60 8.72 -8.15
C LYS A 472 -0.02 8.58 -9.55
N ASP A 473 1.28 8.39 -9.65
CA ASP A 473 1.94 8.07 -10.91
C ASP A 473 1.81 6.56 -11.21
N PRO A 474 1.09 6.14 -12.27
CA PRO A 474 1.04 4.74 -12.70
C PRO A 474 2.43 4.10 -12.93
N ALA A 475 3.44 4.90 -13.32
CA ALA A 475 4.79 4.40 -13.53
C ALA A 475 5.45 3.90 -12.23
N ALA A 476 5.06 4.42 -11.07
CA ALA A 476 5.54 3.91 -9.78
C ALA A 476 5.07 2.47 -9.53
N ALA A 477 3.81 2.15 -9.87
CA ALA A 477 3.29 0.79 -9.77
C ALA A 477 3.97 -0.15 -10.77
N LEU A 478 4.20 0.29 -12.01
CA LEU A 478 4.97 -0.48 -13.00
C LEU A 478 6.40 -0.77 -12.54
N ALA A 479 7.09 0.24 -11.99
CA ALA A 479 8.43 0.08 -11.43
C ALA A 479 8.44 -0.89 -10.24
N SER A 480 7.43 -0.83 -9.38
CA SER A 480 7.26 -1.78 -8.28
C SER A 480 7.13 -3.23 -8.78
N ARG A 481 6.35 -3.47 -9.85
CA ARG A 481 6.24 -4.82 -10.47
C ARG A 481 7.56 -5.33 -11.05
N ILE A 482 8.38 -4.43 -11.60
CA ILE A 482 9.74 -4.79 -12.03
C ILE A 482 10.60 -5.15 -10.81
N GLY A 483 10.47 -4.38 -9.72
CA GLY A 483 11.08 -4.66 -8.43
C GLY A 483 10.77 -6.03 -7.87
N ASP A 484 9.48 -6.36 -7.77
CA ASP A 484 9.01 -7.67 -7.34
C ASP A 484 9.60 -8.79 -8.21
N SER A 485 9.62 -8.60 -9.53
CA SER A 485 10.16 -9.58 -10.48
C SER A 485 11.65 -9.87 -10.26
N PHE A 486 12.51 -8.85 -10.14
CA PHE A 486 13.94 -9.11 -9.91
C PHE A 486 14.24 -9.53 -8.46
N ARG A 487 13.41 -9.11 -7.49
CA ARG A 487 13.49 -9.58 -6.10
C ARG A 487 13.24 -11.08 -6.03
N ASP A 488 12.16 -11.55 -6.66
CA ASP A 488 11.82 -12.98 -6.76
C ASP A 488 12.93 -13.77 -7.46
N ALA A 489 13.47 -13.21 -8.56
CA ALA A 489 14.60 -13.81 -9.28
C ALA A 489 15.86 -13.92 -8.39
N SER A 490 16.22 -12.86 -7.67
CA SER A 490 17.34 -12.84 -6.72
C SER A 490 17.15 -13.89 -5.61
N GLY A 491 15.97 -13.94 -4.99
CA GLY A 491 15.63 -14.93 -3.95
C GLY A 491 15.75 -16.38 -4.45
N LEU A 492 15.29 -16.65 -5.67
CA LEU A 492 15.41 -17.98 -6.28
C LEU A 492 16.86 -18.37 -6.57
N LEU A 493 17.64 -17.44 -7.13
CA LEU A 493 19.03 -17.69 -7.49
C LEU A 493 19.89 -17.92 -6.24
N THR A 494 19.74 -17.06 -5.23
CA THR A 494 20.50 -17.17 -3.96
C THR A 494 20.19 -18.44 -3.17
N THR A 495 18.93 -18.88 -3.12
CA THR A 495 18.57 -20.11 -2.39
C THR A 495 19.15 -21.37 -3.04
N ARG A 496 19.25 -21.41 -4.38
CA ARG A 496 19.67 -22.61 -5.11
C ARG A 496 21.18 -22.76 -5.28
N GLU A 497 21.96 -21.67 -5.20
CA GLU A 497 23.42 -21.72 -5.19
C GLU A 497 23.99 -22.62 -4.07
N GLU A 498 23.30 -22.65 -2.94
CA GLU A 498 23.72 -23.43 -1.78
C GLU A 498 23.29 -24.90 -1.88
N SER A 499 22.09 -25.19 -2.42
CA SER A 499 21.61 -26.56 -2.67
C SER A 499 22.45 -27.31 -3.71
N ALA A 500 23.03 -26.59 -4.68
CA ALA A 500 23.95 -27.16 -5.67
C ALA A 500 25.35 -27.45 -5.08
N GLY A 501 25.58 -27.17 -3.80
CA GLY A 501 26.85 -27.39 -3.10
C GLY A 501 27.98 -26.47 -3.55
N ILE A 502 27.70 -25.43 -4.35
CA ILE A 502 28.71 -24.56 -4.96
C ILE A 502 29.47 -23.75 -3.89
N THR A 503 28.82 -23.47 -2.74
CA THR A 503 29.46 -22.85 -1.56
C THR A 503 30.23 -23.85 -0.70
N THR A 504 29.79 -25.10 -0.59
CA THR A 504 30.48 -26.15 0.18
C THR A 504 31.83 -26.54 -0.42
N TRP A 505 32.00 -26.42 -1.74
CA TRP A 505 33.32 -26.60 -2.38
C TRP A 505 34.30 -25.46 -2.09
N ARG A 506 33.81 -24.26 -1.73
CA ARG A 506 34.65 -23.07 -1.48
C ARG A 506 34.98 -22.84 0.00
N ARG A 507 34.22 -23.44 0.92
CA ARG A 507 34.41 -23.25 2.38
C ARG A 507 35.52 -24.12 2.99
N LEU A 508 36.06 -25.08 2.23
CA LEU A 508 37.07 -26.03 2.74
C LEU A 508 38.53 -25.53 2.63
N GLU A 509 38.80 -24.36 2.05
CA GLU A 509 40.18 -23.89 1.85
C GLU A 509 40.49 -22.49 2.40
N GLY A 510 39.59 -21.81 3.12
CA GLY A 510 39.99 -20.57 3.79
C GLY A 510 38.95 -19.94 4.72
N GLN A 511 39.42 -19.55 5.90
CA GLN A 511 38.82 -18.68 6.92
C GLN A 511 37.97 -19.32 8.03
N VAL A 512 38.66 -19.61 9.14
CA VAL A 512 38.19 -19.23 10.48
C VAL A 512 38.90 -17.92 10.82
N LYS A 513 38.14 -16.89 11.22
CA LYS A 513 38.53 -15.52 11.62
C LYS A 513 38.36 -14.42 10.54
N SER A 514 37.20 -13.77 10.52
CA SER A 514 37.09 -12.33 10.23
C SER A 514 35.73 -11.66 10.53
N ASP A 515 34.74 -12.30 11.19
CA ASP A 515 33.42 -11.67 11.42
C ASP A 515 33.13 -11.26 12.87
N GLN A 516 34.12 -11.31 13.77
CA GLN A 516 33.93 -10.90 15.18
C GLN A 516 34.39 -9.47 15.51
N ASP A 517 35.18 -8.79 14.65
CA ASP A 517 35.77 -7.49 15.00
C ASP A 517 34.95 -6.26 14.55
N ALA A 518 33.76 -6.46 13.95
CA ALA A 518 32.87 -5.36 13.55
C ALA A 518 31.84 -4.95 14.62
N LEU A 519 31.92 -5.51 15.84
CA LEU A 519 30.94 -5.31 16.93
C LEU A 519 31.59 -4.86 18.24
N ALA A 520 32.67 -4.10 18.19
CA ALA A 520 33.15 -3.38 19.38
C ALA A 520 32.44 -2.01 19.49
N PRO A 521 31.81 -1.67 20.64
CA PRO A 521 31.40 -0.31 20.92
C PRO A 521 32.66 0.53 21.15
N GLY A 522 32.91 1.52 20.29
CA GLY A 522 33.95 2.51 20.54
C GLY A 522 33.55 3.36 21.75
N GLU A 523 34.45 3.43 22.73
CA GLU A 523 34.31 4.20 23.97
C GLU A 523 34.01 5.68 23.70
N GLU A 524 33.15 6.23 24.56
CA GLU A 524 32.73 7.62 24.60
C GLU A 524 33.90 8.57 24.91
N GLU A 525 34.05 9.66 24.15
CA GLU A 525 34.59 10.90 24.68
C GLU A 525 33.43 11.86 25.00
N PRO A 526 33.34 12.38 26.23
CA PRO A 526 32.26 13.29 26.63
C PRO A 526 32.62 14.73 26.24
N GLY A 527 31.96 15.28 25.23
CA GLY A 527 32.02 16.71 24.98
C GLY A 527 31.47 17.18 23.64
N SER A 528 30.61 18.21 23.69
CA SER A 528 30.13 19.02 22.56
C SER A 528 28.94 18.48 21.75
N ALA A 529 27.82 18.23 22.42
CA ALA A 529 26.50 18.48 21.84
C ALA A 529 26.24 20.01 21.84
N ASN A 530 25.76 20.56 20.70
CA ASN A 530 25.12 21.88 20.52
C ASN A 530 25.75 22.94 19.58
N ALA A 531 26.70 22.64 18.68
CA ALA A 531 27.21 23.66 17.74
C ALA A 531 26.99 23.40 16.23
N GLY A 532 26.53 22.21 15.82
CA GLY A 532 26.50 21.82 14.39
C GLY A 532 25.23 22.16 13.59
N LEU A 533 24.08 22.40 14.23
CA LEU A 533 22.78 22.45 13.54
C LEU A 533 22.41 23.80 12.89
N VAL A 534 23.22 24.84 13.03
CA VAL A 534 22.89 26.22 12.61
C VAL A 534 23.48 26.62 11.25
N ASN A 535 24.36 25.82 10.66
CA ASN A 535 25.22 26.29 9.54
C ASN A 535 24.67 26.12 8.11
N LEU A 536 23.62 25.32 7.88
CA LEU A 536 23.07 25.14 6.52
C LEU A 536 22.09 26.26 6.11
N THR A 537 21.39 26.90 7.04
CA THR A 537 20.52 28.06 6.75
C THR A 537 21.30 29.39 6.74
N ARG A 538 22.40 29.52 7.51
CA ARG A 538 23.19 30.76 7.57
C ARG A 538 24.07 30.97 6.34
N SER A 539 24.68 29.91 5.80
CA SER A 539 25.57 29.98 4.61
C SER A 539 24.89 30.56 3.36
N TYR A 540 23.58 30.31 3.21
CA TYR A 540 22.80 30.80 2.08
C TYR A 540 22.26 32.23 2.28
N VAL A 541 21.94 32.60 3.53
CA VAL A 541 21.41 33.93 3.90
C VAL A 541 22.53 34.97 4.06
N ASP A 542 23.70 34.61 4.59
CA ASP A 542 24.85 35.52 4.77
C ASP A 542 25.52 35.90 3.43
N LYS A 543 25.40 35.05 2.41
CA LYS A 543 25.82 35.39 1.04
C LYS A 543 24.87 36.37 0.35
N LEU A 544 23.59 36.41 0.73
CA LEU A 544 22.58 37.28 0.13
C LEU A 544 22.51 38.67 0.78
N THR A 545 22.85 38.80 2.06
CA THR A 545 22.81 40.07 2.81
C THR A 545 24.04 40.96 2.64
N ARG A 546 25.13 40.44 2.05
CA ARG A 546 26.40 41.20 1.86
C ARG A 546 26.66 41.68 0.43
N MET A 547 25.77 41.42 -0.51
CA MET A 547 25.95 41.84 -1.91
C MET A 547 25.37 43.24 -2.15
N ALA A 548 26.14 44.09 -2.84
CA ALA A 548 25.70 45.41 -3.24
C ALA A 548 24.50 45.32 -4.20
N PRO A 549 23.58 46.32 -4.22
CA PRO A 549 22.38 46.32 -5.05
C PRO A 549 22.66 46.02 -6.53
N ASP A 550 23.81 46.46 -7.02
CA ASP A 550 24.22 46.39 -8.42
C ASP A 550 24.68 44.97 -8.83
N GLU A 551 25.14 44.16 -7.87
CA GLU A 551 25.46 42.74 -8.08
C GLU A 551 24.22 41.84 -8.02
N ARG A 552 23.16 42.25 -7.30
CA ARG A 552 21.84 41.57 -7.34
C ARG A 552 21.18 41.68 -8.71
N GLN A 553 21.42 42.78 -9.44
CA GLN A 553 20.92 42.98 -10.79
C GLN A 553 21.71 42.17 -11.85
N LYS A 554 22.98 41.84 -11.55
CA LYS A 554 23.80 40.94 -12.38
C LYS A 554 23.49 39.45 -12.16
N LEU A 555 23.14 39.03 -10.94
CA LEU A 555 22.71 37.64 -10.67
C LEU A 555 21.29 37.32 -11.17
N THR A 556 20.42 38.33 -11.30
CA THR A 556 19.12 38.18 -11.97
C THR A 556 19.24 38.16 -13.50
N SER A 557 20.34 38.66 -14.07
CA SER A 557 20.59 38.62 -15.53
C SER A 557 21.42 37.42 -16.00
N SER A 558 22.04 36.64 -15.10
CA SER A 558 22.70 35.36 -15.43
C SER A 558 21.82 34.11 -15.27
N ILE A 559 20.52 34.27 -14.99
CA ILE A 559 19.49 33.20 -15.03
C ILE A 559 18.79 33.14 -16.41
N VAL A 560 19.09 34.07 -17.32
CA VAL A 560 18.51 34.09 -18.68
C VAL A 560 19.56 33.68 -19.69
N GLY A 561 19.67 32.38 -19.91
CA GLY A 561 20.63 31.77 -20.84
C GLY A 561 20.01 30.74 -21.77
N PHE A 562 18.79 30.99 -22.25
CA PHE A 562 18.26 30.41 -23.49
C PHE A 562 17.27 31.41 -24.09
N SER A 563 17.74 32.29 -24.98
CA SER A 563 16.88 33.07 -25.88
C SER A 563 17.47 33.14 -27.28
N GLY A 564 16.80 32.47 -28.20
CA GLY A 564 16.69 32.82 -29.62
C GLY A 564 15.34 32.25 -30.05
N SER A 565 14.34 32.99 -30.50
CA SER A 565 14.32 34.27 -31.22
C SER A 565 13.16 35.15 -30.72
N SER A 566 13.32 36.46 -30.90
CA SER A 566 12.34 37.50 -30.60
C SER A 566 11.08 37.36 -31.48
N GLY A 567 10.13 36.55 -31.04
CA GLY A 567 8.74 36.63 -31.46
C GLY A 567 8.03 37.71 -30.66
N ARG A 568 7.70 38.82 -31.32
CA ARG A 568 6.87 39.91 -30.82
C ARG A 568 5.63 39.32 -30.12
N GLN A 569 5.48 39.56 -28.81
CA GLN A 569 4.28 39.21 -28.06
C GLN A 569 3.06 39.84 -28.74
N THR A 570 2.27 39.01 -29.44
CA THR A 570 0.90 39.37 -29.79
C THR A 570 0.08 39.19 -28.52
N VAL A 571 -0.14 40.31 -27.85
CA VAL A 571 -1.13 40.48 -26.78
C VAL A 571 -2.48 40.01 -27.34
N GLY A 572 -3.00 38.91 -26.81
CA GLY A 572 -4.38 38.51 -27.05
C GLY A 572 -5.35 39.57 -26.53
N PRO A 573 -6.56 39.67 -27.11
CA PRO A 573 -7.50 40.74 -26.79
C PRO A 573 -7.88 40.75 -25.30
N ALA A 574 -8.24 41.93 -24.80
CA ALA A 574 -8.62 42.17 -23.41
C ALA A 574 -9.71 41.18 -22.92
N PRO A 575 -9.71 40.74 -21.65
CA PRO A 575 -10.65 39.75 -21.18
C PRO A 575 -12.08 40.33 -21.14
N GLU A 576 -13.00 39.65 -21.82
CA GLU A 576 -14.44 39.67 -21.52
C GLU A 576 -14.69 39.02 -20.14
N ASP A 577 -15.76 39.47 -19.47
CA ASP A 577 -16.27 39.02 -18.17
C ASP A 577 -16.14 37.50 -17.96
N VAL A 578 -15.19 37.05 -17.12
CA VAL A 578 -15.06 35.63 -16.76
C VAL A 578 -15.74 35.39 -15.43
N PHE A 579 -16.91 34.79 -15.46
CA PHE A 579 -17.62 34.31 -14.28
C PHE A 579 -17.09 32.94 -13.86
N ARG A 580 -16.38 32.87 -12.71
CA ARG A 580 -15.68 31.67 -12.24
C ARG A 580 -16.44 31.02 -11.09
N GLU A 581 -17.08 29.89 -11.36
CA GLU A 581 -17.87 29.13 -10.38
C GLU A 581 -17.23 27.79 -10.02
N GLY A 582 -17.20 27.47 -8.72
CA GLY A 582 -16.76 26.17 -8.22
C GLY A 582 -15.27 25.90 -8.39
N ASP A 583 -14.84 24.68 -8.05
CA ASP A 583 -13.47 24.20 -8.21
C ASP A 583 -13.46 22.96 -9.09
N ARG A 584 -12.41 22.79 -9.90
CA ARG A 584 -12.19 21.56 -10.66
C ARG A 584 -10.82 20.97 -10.33
N LYS A 585 -10.80 19.83 -9.62
CA LYS A 585 -9.57 19.16 -9.19
C LYS A 585 -8.80 18.52 -10.35
N VAL A 586 -9.47 17.71 -11.15
CA VAL A 586 -8.92 17.06 -12.34
C VAL A 586 -9.52 17.70 -13.60
N VAL A 587 -8.66 18.27 -14.43
CA VAL A 587 -9.02 19.01 -15.65
C VAL A 587 -9.18 18.05 -16.82
N PHE A 588 -8.29 17.06 -16.92
CA PHE A 588 -8.32 16.05 -17.97
C PHE A 588 -7.73 14.74 -17.44
N ALA A 589 -8.35 13.62 -17.79
CA ALA A 589 -7.81 12.28 -17.62
C ALA A 589 -8.26 11.43 -18.82
N GLY A 590 -7.32 10.91 -19.60
CA GLY A 590 -7.68 10.18 -20.82
C GLY A 590 -6.55 9.42 -21.48
N LEU A 591 -6.95 8.45 -22.30
CA LEU A 591 -6.06 7.68 -23.18
C LEU A 591 -5.60 8.55 -24.34
N VAL A 592 -4.28 8.66 -24.53
CA VAL A 592 -3.66 9.40 -25.63
C VAL A 592 -2.63 8.52 -26.32
N ARG A 593 -2.73 8.45 -27.65
CA ARG A 593 -1.79 7.71 -28.50
C ARG A 593 -1.04 8.68 -29.40
N THR A 594 0.29 8.62 -29.39
CA THR A 594 1.12 9.35 -30.34
C THR A 594 1.09 8.66 -31.70
N ASP A 595 1.22 9.46 -32.76
CA ASP A 595 1.28 8.95 -34.13
C ASP A 595 2.68 8.37 -34.47
N ARG A 596 2.90 8.00 -35.74
CA ARG A 596 4.19 7.45 -36.20
C ARG A 596 5.34 8.46 -36.13
N SER A 597 5.05 9.76 -36.13
CA SER A 597 6.04 10.82 -35.89
C SER A 597 6.33 11.01 -34.40
N GLY A 598 5.59 10.32 -33.54
CA GLY A 598 5.71 10.41 -32.09
C GLY A 598 4.91 11.57 -31.50
N GLU A 599 4.00 12.19 -32.25
CA GLU A 599 3.29 13.39 -31.81
C GLU A 599 1.81 13.11 -31.45
N ALA A 600 1.29 13.85 -30.47
CA ALA A 600 -0.15 13.95 -30.18
C ALA A 600 -0.48 15.35 -29.65
N THR A 601 -1.71 15.82 -29.88
CA THR A 601 -2.22 17.08 -29.32
C THR A 601 -3.56 16.82 -28.63
N VAL A 602 -3.72 17.37 -27.42
CA VAL A 602 -4.94 17.29 -26.62
C VAL A 602 -5.39 18.68 -26.24
N GLU A 603 -6.65 19.01 -26.55
CA GLU A 603 -7.29 20.26 -26.14
C GLU A 603 -8.00 20.07 -24.80
N MET A 604 -7.87 21.05 -23.91
CA MET A 604 -8.59 21.07 -22.64
C MET A 604 -8.99 22.49 -22.24
N VAL A 605 -9.98 22.60 -21.36
CA VAL A 605 -10.42 23.88 -20.77
C VAL A 605 -9.86 23.99 -19.36
N LEU A 606 -9.10 25.06 -19.10
CA LEU A 606 -8.49 25.33 -17.81
C LEU A 606 -9.55 25.56 -16.71
N PRO A 607 -9.23 25.24 -15.45
CA PRO A 607 -10.20 25.27 -14.36
C PRO A 607 -10.66 26.69 -14.02
N PRO A 608 -11.80 26.83 -13.30
CA PRO A 608 -12.29 28.12 -12.82
C PRO A 608 -11.38 28.74 -11.76
N GLN A 609 -10.73 27.95 -10.91
CA GLN A 609 -9.85 28.48 -9.88
C GLN A 609 -8.45 28.79 -10.41
N THR A 610 -7.81 29.80 -9.82
CA THR A 610 -6.39 30.09 -10.07
C THR A 610 -5.52 29.10 -9.30
N CYS A 611 -4.57 28.50 -9.99
CA CYS A 611 -3.74 27.41 -9.45
C CYS A 611 -2.55 27.12 -10.35
N ARG A 612 -1.68 26.21 -9.89
CA ARG A 612 -0.75 25.51 -10.75
C ARG A 612 -1.31 24.14 -11.07
N LEU A 613 -1.34 23.80 -12.36
CA LEU A 613 -1.68 22.48 -12.84
C LEU A 613 -0.40 21.68 -13.06
N THR A 614 -0.42 20.41 -12.68
CA THR A 614 0.54 19.41 -13.14
C THR A 614 -0.04 18.70 -14.36
N VAL A 615 0.74 18.65 -15.43
CA VAL A 615 0.43 17.91 -16.66
C VAL A 615 1.35 16.70 -16.71
N ARG A 616 0.82 15.49 -16.50
CA ARG A 616 1.58 14.24 -16.50
C ARG A 616 1.15 13.33 -17.63
N TYR A 617 2.12 12.80 -18.37
CA TYR A 617 1.89 11.74 -19.34
C TYR A 617 2.74 10.51 -19.00
N VAL A 618 2.11 9.33 -18.97
CA VAL A 618 2.80 8.05 -18.81
C VAL A 618 2.67 7.25 -20.10
N ALA A 619 3.79 7.11 -20.81
CA ALA A 619 3.89 6.39 -22.07
C ALA A 619 4.24 4.91 -21.83
N LEU A 620 3.64 4.01 -22.60
CA LEU A 620 3.90 2.57 -22.58
C LEU A 620 4.28 2.05 -23.98
N ALA A 621 5.34 1.26 -24.06
CA ALA A 621 5.80 0.57 -25.25
C ALA A 621 6.29 -0.84 -24.89
N GLY A 622 5.37 -1.82 -24.88
CA GLY A 622 5.68 -3.14 -24.32
C GLY A 622 6.04 -3.03 -22.84
N TYR A 623 7.16 -3.61 -22.41
CA TYR A 623 7.64 -3.45 -21.03
C TYR A 623 8.40 -2.15 -20.75
N ASP A 624 8.67 -1.35 -21.78
CA ASP A 624 9.29 -0.05 -21.59
C ASP A 624 8.24 1.00 -21.30
N HIS A 625 8.54 1.88 -20.34
CA HIS A 625 7.63 2.95 -19.94
C HIS A 625 8.42 4.17 -19.49
N LEU A 626 7.81 5.34 -19.62
CA LEU A 626 8.38 6.60 -19.17
C LEU A 626 7.25 7.50 -18.66
N SER A 627 7.46 8.12 -17.51
CA SER A 627 6.61 9.17 -16.97
C SER A 627 7.30 10.51 -17.17
N GLY A 628 6.55 11.48 -17.70
CA GLY A 628 7.02 12.84 -17.89
C GLY A 628 5.97 13.82 -17.39
N GLN A 629 6.43 14.98 -16.95
CA GLN A 629 5.55 16.00 -16.42
C GLN A 629 6.07 17.41 -16.67
N THR A 630 5.13 18.34 -16.66
CA THR A 630 5.38 19.79 -16.71
C THR A 630 4.25 20.50 -15.95
N VAL A 631 4.34 21.83 -15.85
CA VAL A 631 3.38 22.64 -15.08
C VAL A 631 2.82 23.79 -15.91
N VAL A 632 1.60 24.21 -15.56
CA VAL A 632 0.92 25.38 -16.14
C VAL A 632 0.39 26.25 -15.01
N ASP A 633 0.70 27.54 -15.02
CA ASP A 633 0.13 28.50 -14.07
C ASP A 633 -1.16 29.13 -14.63
N VAL A 634 -2.28 28.88 -13.96
CA VAL A 634 -3.60 29.43 -14.29
C VAL A 634 -3.79 30.74 -13.54
N SER A 635 -3.79 31.87 -14.26
CA SER A 635 -3.90 33.22 -13.68
C SER A 635 -4.46 34.27 -14.65
N SER A 636 -4.79 35.45 -14.12
CA SER A 636 -5.18 36.63 -14.90
C SER A 636 -4.49 37.91 -14.39
N GLN A 637 -4.65 39.03 -15.12
CA GLN A 637 -4.08 40.34 -14.75
C GLN A 637 -4.72 40.98 -13.51
N GLY A 638 -5.90 40.51 -13.10
CA GLY A 638 -6.62 40.94 -11.92
C GLY A 638 -7.57 39.82 -11.52
N GLN A 639 -7.34 39.22 -10.35
CA GLN A 639 -8.07 38.03 -9.91
C GLN A 639 -8.33 38.07 -8.41
N VAL A 640 -9.42 37.44 -7.99
CA VAL A 640 -9.75 37.20 -6.59
C VAL A 640 -9.96 35.72 -6.30
N GLU A 641 -9.30 35.20 -5.27
CA GLU A 641 -9.65 33.91 -4.66
C GLU A 641 -10.13 34.13 -3.24
N CYS A 642 -10.96 33.22 -2.73
CA CYS A 642 -11.41 33.27 -1.34
C CYS A 642 -11.13 31.94 -0.65
N HIS A 643 -10.43 32.02 0.47
CA HIS A 643 -10.16 30.89 1.34
C HIS A 643 -11.32 30.72 2.32
N LEU A 644 -12.14 29.71 2.08
CA LEU A 644 -13.35 29.43 2.84
C LEU A 644 -13.71 27.95 2.74
N LEU A 645 -14.14 27.36 3.85
CA LEU A 645 -14.80 26.07 3.87
C LEU A 645 -16.31 26.25 3.58
N PRO A 646 -16.82 25.82 2.42
CA PRO A 646 -18.14 26.21 1.93
C PRO A 646 -19.31 25.50 2.62
N LEU A 647 -19.07 24.35 3.25
CA LEU A 647 -20.10 23.62 3.98
C LEU A 647 -20.24 24.19 5.41
N MET A 648 -21.38 24.81 5.72
CA MET A 648 -21.62 25.48 6.99
C MET A 648 -22.98 25.11 7.60
N LEU A 649 -22.97 24.80 8.89
CA LEU A 649 -24.19 24.65 9.68
C LEU A 649 -24.69 26.00 10.22
N PRO A 650 -25.99 26.15 10.51
CA PRO A 650 -26.51 27.30 11.23
C PRO A 650 -25.75 27.57 12.52
N GLY A 651 -25.42 28.84 12.78
CA GLY A 651 -24.64 29.25 13.96
C GLY A 651 -23.12 29.23 13.76
N ALA A 652 -22.63 28.81 12.58
CA ALA A 652 -21.23 29.01 12.22
C ALA A 652 -20.92 30.51 12.02
N ARG A 653 -19.78 30.95 12.54
CA ARG A 653 -19.23 32.30 12.34
C ARG A 653 -17.74 32.15 12.03
N VAL A 654 -17.39 32.23 10.76
CA VAL A 654 -16.00 32.03 10.31
C VAL A 654 -15.45 33.30 9.69
N GLN A 655 -14.13 33.48 9.78
CA GLN A 655 -13.43 34.55 9.09
C GLN A 655 -12.98 34.02 7.72
N ALA A 656 -13.57 34.55 6.66
CA ALA A 656 -13.13 34.32 5.29
C ALA A 656 -11.99 35.29 4.94
N GLU A 657 -11.13 34.88 4.01
CA GLU A 657 -10.04 35.69 3.49
C GLU A 657 -10.08 35.72 1.96
N ALA A 658 -10.38 36.90 1.40
CA ALA A 658 -10.27 37.16 -0.03
C ALA A 658 -8.86 37.65 -0.35
N VAL A 659 -8.17 36.93 -1.22
CA VAL A 659 -6.86 37.29 -1.74
C VAL A 659 -7.05 37.85 -3.14
N VAL A 660 -6.58 39.08 -3.35
CA VAL A 660 -6.59 39.74 -4.65
C VAL A 660 -5.16 39.84 -5.16
N ASP A 661 -4.93 39.36 -6.37
CA ASP A 661 -3.72 39.67 -7.13
C ASP A 661 -4.07 40.70 -8.21
N ASN A 662 -3.66 41.95 -8.01
CA ASN A 662 -3.83 43.05 -8.95
C ASN A 662 -2.51 43.36 -9.67
N LEU A 663 -2.32 42.83 -10.88
CA LEU A 663 -1.11 43.09 -11.67
C LEU A 663 -1.21 44.36 -12.52
N ARG A 664 -2.32 45.11 -12.38
CA ARG A 664 -2.51 46.38 -13.07
C ARG A 664 -1.86 47.51 -12.29
N ALA A 665 -1.51 48.58 -12.98
CA ALA A 665 -0.90 49.77 -12.36
C ALA A 665 -1.88 50.63 -11.52
N ARG A 666 -3.19 50.37 -11.60
CA ARG A 666 -4.24 51.15 -10.92
C ARG A 666 -4.95 50.29 -9.87
N GLU A 667 -5.53 50.96 -8.87
CA GLU A 667 -6.36 50.31 -7.85
C GLU A 667 -7.63 49.70 -8.46
N LEU A 668 -8.08 48.60 -7.85
CA LEU A 668 -9.34 47.93 -8.15
C LEU A 668 -10.24 47.95 -6.91
N SER A 669 -11.54 47.79 -7.10
CA SER A 669 -12.53 47.70 -6.01
C SER A 669 -13.02 46.25 -5.89
N LEU A 670 -12.80 45.62 -4.74
CA LEU A 670 -13.36 44.30 -4.42
C LEU A 670 -14.72 44.49 -3.74
N MET A 671 -15.77 43.90 -4.31
CA MET A 671 -17.12 43.87 -3.79
C MET A 671 -17.47 42.43 -3.37
N VAL A 672 -17.92 42.24 -2.13
CA VAL A 672 -18.32 40.93 -1.59
C VAL A 672 -19.79 40.98 -1.21
N SER A 673 -20.59 40.04 -1.71
CA SER A 673 -22.05 40.00 -1.49
C SER A 673 -22.59 38.57 -1.55
N GLY A 674 -23.81 38.36 -1.07
CA GLY A 674 -24.52 37.08 -1.18
C GLY A 674 -24.61 36.33 0.14
N ALA A 675 -24.54 35.00 0.09
CA ALA A 675 -24.78 34.13 1.25
C ALA A 675 -23.78 34.37 2.39
N GLY A 676 -24.31 34.53 3.60
CA GLY A 676 -23.54 34.61 4.85
C GLY A 676 -22.86 35.95 5.14
N VAL A 677 -22.95 36.96 4.26
CA VAL A 677 -22.47 38.33 4.53
C VAL A 677 -23.63 39.28 4.84
N GLN A 678 -23.43 40.18 5.81
CA GLN A 678 -24.43 41.20 6.18
C GLN A 678 -24.34 42.40 5.22
N GLY A 679 -25.03 42.29 4.08
CA GLY A 679 -25.00 43.30 3.03
C GLY A 679 -23.75 43.22 2.15
N GLN A 680 -23.61 44.19 1.24
CA GLN A 680 -22.47 44.26 0.33
C GLN A 680 -21.27 44.95 1.00
N LEU A 681 -20.13 44.27 1.05
CA LEU A 681 -18.87 44.81 1.54
C LEU A 681 -18.04 45.33 0.37
N LYS A 682 -17.27 46.40 0.59
CA LYS A 682 -16.39 47.01 -0.42
C LYS A 682 -14.99 47.21 0.16
N PHE A 683 -13.97 46.81 -0.57
CA PHE A 683 -12.56 46.94 -0.22
C PHE A 683 -11.76 47.52 -1.38
N THR A 684 -10.69 48.25 -1.08
CA THR A 684 -9.73 48.74 -2.08
C THR A 684 -8.59 47.74 -2.25
N ALA A 685 -8.36 47.29 -3.49
CA ALA A 685 -7.27 46.39 -3.86
C ALA A 685 -6.18 47.16 -4.62
N VAL A 686 -5.08 47.45 -3.92
CA VAL A 686 -3.91 48.16 -4.47
C VAL A 686 -3.15 47.29 -5.49
N PRO A 687 -2.34 47.89 -6.38
CA PRO A 687 -1.40 47.13 -7.21
C PRO A 687 -0.52 46.18 -6.38
N GLY A 688 -0.33 44.96 -6.88
CA GLY A 688 0.32 43.86 -6.16
C GLY A 688 -0.69 42.90 -5.53
N ARG A 689 -0.28 42.21 -4.46
CA ARG A 689 -1.14 41.26 -3.73
C ARG A 689 -1.71 41.93 -2.48
N SER A 690 -3.02 41.84 -2.28
CA SER A 690 -3.70 42.27 -1.06
C SER A 690 -4.57 41.15 -0.48
N SER A 691 -4.83 41.20 0.82
CA SER A 691 -5.69 40.24 1.52
C SER A 691 -6.75 40.98 2.33
N HIS A 692 -8.01 40.57 2.21
CA HIS A 692 -9.17 41.22 2.81
C HIS A 692 -9.96 40.19 3.61
N ARG A 693 -10.07 40.42 4.92
CA ARG A 693 -10.78 39.52 5.82
C ARG A 693 -12.19 40.04 6.11
N PHE A 694 -13.16 39.14 6.13
CA PHE A 694 -14.55 39.44 6.45
C PHE A 694 -15.20 38.26 7.16
N ALA A 695 -16.28 38.53 7.89
CA ALA A 695 -17.03 37.49 8.58
C ALA A 695 -18.05 36.85 7.63
N ILE A 696 -18.21 35.53 7.75
CA ILE A 696 -19.27 34.76 7.13
C ILE A 696 -20.08 34.06 8.22
N GLU A 697 -21.40 34.24 8.19
CA GLU A 697 -22.36 33.57 9.06
C GLU A 697 -23.04 32.42 8.32
N GLY A 698 -23.05 31.23 8.93
CA GLY A 698 -23.75 30.06 8.43
C GLY A 698 -25.25 30.11 8.75
N GLY A 699 -26.08 29.55 7.87
CA GLY A 699 -27.52 29.42 8.09
C GLY A 699 -28.37 29.58 6.83
N THR A 700 -27.88 30.31 5.82
CA THR A 700 -28.57 30.46 4.53
C THR A 700 -27.69 29.94 3.40
N PRO A 701 -28.01 28.77 2.80
CA PRO A 701 -27.29 28.29 1.64
C PRO A 701 -27.51 29.23 0.45
N GLY A 702 -26.52 29.36 -0.42
CA GLY A 702 -26.58 30.27 -1.56
C GLY A 702 -25.20 30.69 -2.06
N PRO A 703 -25.15 31.50 -3.12
CA PRO A 703 -23.90 31.95 -3.68
C PRO A 703 -23.29 33.10 -2.86
N LEU A 704 -22.01 32.96 -2.49
CA LEU A 704 -21.11 34.05 -2.11
C LEU A 704 -20.41 34.54 -3.37
N ILE A 705 -20.49 35.84 -3.65
CA ILE A 705 -19.98 36.47 -4.86
C ILE A 705 -18.90 37.48 -4.47
N LEU A 706 -17.71 37.30 -5.02
CA LEU A 706 -16.60 38.24 -4.96
C LEU A 706 -16.40 38.83 -6.36
N GLU A 707 -16.53 40.13 -6.49
CA GLU A 707 -16.45 40.83 -7.77
C GLU A 707 -15.37 41.90 -7.68
N LEU A 708 -14.41 41.85 -8.59
CA LEU A 708 -13.33 42.81 -8.68
C LEU A 708 -13.65 43.78 -9.82
N VAL A 709 -13.68 45.08 -9.56
CA VAL A 709 -14.14 46.11 -10.49
C VAL A 709 -13.04 47.14 -10.76
N GLY A 710 -12.89 47.53 -12.03
CA GLY A 710 -11.99 48.59 -12.47
C GLY A 710 -12.48 50.00 -12.11
N ALA A 711 -11.59 50.99 -12.25
CA ALA A 711 -11.94 52.39 -12.05
C ALA A 711 -13.01 52.94 -13.03
N ASP A 712 -13.19 52.26 -14.17
CA ASP A 712 -14.24 52.51 -15.16
C ASP A 712 -15.58 51.85 -14.83
N GLY A 713 -15.68 51.18 -13.67
CA GLY A 713 -16.88 50.47 -13.22
C GLY A 713 -17.09 49.11 -13.90
N LYS A 714 -16.16 48.65 -14.75
CA LYS A 714 -16.27 47.35 -15.41
C LYS A 714 -15.74 46.22 -14.54
N PRO A 715 -16.41 45.05 -14.50
CA PRO A 715 -15.88 43.89 -13.80
C PRO A 715 -14.58 43.42 -14.48
N VAL A 716 -13.59 43.10 -13.65
CA VAL A 716 -12.28 42.56 -14.03
C VAL A 716 -12.23 41.06 -13.78
N ASP A 717 -12.85 40.61 -12.69
CA ASP A 717 -12.97 39.20 -12.31
C ASP A 717 -14.18 38.99 -11.41
N ARG A 718 -14.80 37.81 -11.47
CA ARG A 718 -15.93 37.45 -10.62
C ARG A 718 -15.84 36.00 -10.17
N ARG A 719 -15.69 35.79 -8.87
CA ARG A 719 -15.61 34.48 -8.22
C ARG A 719 -16.91 34.17 -7.48
N LYS A 720 -17.54 33.04 -7.81
CA LYS A 720 -18.73 32.52 -7.11
C LYS A 720 -18.36 31.26 -6.34
N ILE A 721 -18.65 31.27 -5.04
CA ILE A 721 -18.51 30.13 -4.13
C ILE A 721 -19.90 29.76 -3.64
N GLN A 722 -20.30 28.49 -3.80
CA GLN A 722 -21.58 28.02 -3.30
C GLN A 722 -21.46 27.67 -1.82
N ILE A 723 -22.08 28.48 -0.95
CA ILE A 723 -22.25 28.12 0.46
C ILE A 723 -23.35 27.08 0.56
N ALA A 724 -23.04 25.95 1.17
CA ALA A 724 -23.94 24.82 1.27
C ALA A 724 -24.20 24.46 2.73
N THR A 725 -25.41 23.97 2.99
CA THR A 725 -25.72 23.19 4.19
C THR A 725 -25.61 21.70 3.84
N PRO A 726 -25.39 20.80 4.81
CA PRO A 726 -25.36 19.36 4.54
C PRO A 726 -26.64 18.92 3.82
N ALA A 727 -26.47 18.46 2.59
CA ALA A 727 -27.57 18.02 1.75
C ALA A 727 -27.96 16.57 2.06
N ALA A 728 -29.06 16.13 1.45
CA ALA A 728 -29.47 14.74 1.46
C ALA A 728 -28.34 13.85 0.87
N GLN A 729 -27.97 12.82 1.62
CA GLN A 729 -26.88 11.90 1.27
C GLN A 729 -27.46 10.59 0.74
N PRO A 730 -26.99 10.09 -0.41
CA PRO A 730 -27.31 8.74 -0.84
C PRO A 730 -26.66 7.74 0.13
N VAL A 731 -27.46 6.80 0.61
CA VAL A 731 -27.05 5.75 1.56
C VAL A 731 -27.54 4.39 1.07
N LEU A 732 -26.92 3.33 1.57
CA LEU A 732 -27.34 1.95 1.29
C LEU A 732 -27.81 1.30 2.58
N GLU A 733 -29.00 0.71 2.53
CA GLU A 733 -29.46 -0.27 3.51
C GLU A 733 -28.95 -1.65 3.10
N ARG A 734 -28.46 -2.41 4.08
CA ARG A 734 -27.83 -3.72 3.90
C ARG A 734 -28.20 -4.67 5.03
N ASP A 735 -28.57 -5.89 4.67
CA ASP A 735 -28.64 -7.01 5.61
C ASP A 735 -27.79 -8.20 5.13
N LEU A 736 -27.27 -8.98 6.09
CA LEU A 736 -26.46 -10.17 5.86
C LEU A 736 -27.11 -11.35 6.58
N ILE A 737 -27.55 -12.32 5.80
CA ILE A 737 -28.20 -13.55 6.26
C ILE A 737 -27.30 -14.73 5.93
N VAL A 738 -27.07 -15.60 6.90
CA VAL A 738 -26.37 -16.88 6.68
C VAL A 738 -27.47 -17.93 6.54
N SER A 739 -27.61 -18.49 5.34
CA SER A 739 -28.73 -19.38 5.00
C SER A 739 -28.70 -20.66 5.83
N ASP A 740 -29.83 -21.10 6.35
CA ASP A 740 -30.02 -22.43 6.94
C ASP A 740 -30.63 -23.43 5.94
N GLY A 741 -30.81 -23.03 4.68
CA GLY A 741 -31.48 -23.80 3.64
C GLY A 741 -32.95 -23.47 3.44
N ARG A 742 -33.57 -22.70 4.34
CA ARG A 742 -35.00 -22.35 4.27
C ARG A 742 -35.26 -21.14 3.35
N PRO A 743 -36.51 -20.96 2.87
CA PRO A 743 -36.88 -19.77 2.11
C PRO A 743 -36.72 -18.49 2.93
N ILE A 744 -36.10 -17.48 2.30
CA ILE A 744 -35.90 -16.12 2.79
C ILE A 744 -36.83 -15.21 2.00
N ARG A 745 -37.72 -14.50 2.71
CA ARG A 745 -38.60 -13.51 2.09
C ARG A 745 -37.84 -12.20 1.87
N VAL A 746 -37.76 -11.76 0.62
CA VAL A 746 -37.14 -10.49 0.22
C VAL A 746 -38.23 -9.46 -0.06
N GLU A 747 -38.21 -8.36 0.70
CA GLU A 747 -39.18 -7.27 0.59
C GLU A 747 -39.05 -6.49 -0.73
N PRO A 748 -40.12 -5.78 -1.15
CA PRO A 748 -40.09 -4.86 -2.29
C PRO A 748 -38.90 -3.89 -2.28
N GLY A 749 -38.25 -3.74 -3.44
CA GLY A 749 -37.14 -2.80 -3.64
C GLY A 749 -35.78 -3.25 -3.07
N TRP A 750 -35.70 -4.40 -2.41
CA TRP A 750 -34.42 -5.02 -2.05
C TRP A 750 -33.91 -5.91 -3.18
N SER A 751 -32.61 -5.82 -3.45
CA SER A 751 -31.88 -6.79 -4.28
C SER A 751 -31.14 -7.79 -3.39
N ALA A 752 -30.83 -8.97 -3.92
CA ALA A 752 -30.09 -10.00 -3.20
C ALA A 752 -28.83 -10.43 -3.97
N THR A 753 -27.73 -10.66 -3.26
CA THR A 753 -26.54 -11.32 -3.79
C THR A 753 -26.19 -12.51 -2.91
N VAL A 754 -26.07 -13.70 -3.51
CA VAL A 754 -25.77 -14.96 -2.81
C VAL A 754 -24.31 -15.34 -3.04
N PHE A 755 -23.58 -15.66 -1.97
CA PHE A 755 -22.18 -16.07 -2.00
C PHE A 755 -22.02 -17.48 -1.42
N PRO A 756 -21.11 -18.32 -1.95
CA PRO A 756 -20.86 -19.69 -1.48
C PRO A 756 -20.22 -19.76 -0.07
N GLY A 757 -19.87 -18.61 0.49
CA GLY A 757 -19.31 -18.47 1.83
C GLY A 757 -18.86 -17.03 2.08
N PRO A 758 -18.19 -16.78 3.21
CA PRO A 758 -17.71 -15.45 3.57
C PRO A 758 -16.50 -14.98 2.75
N GLY A 759 -15.72 -15.91 2.17
CA GLY A 759 -14.48 -15.63 1.44
C GLY A 759 -14.58 -14.48 0.41
N PRO A 760 -15.54 -14.50 -0.53
CA PRO A 760 -15.73 -13.44 -1.53
C PRO A 760 -16.10 -12.05 -0.95
N LEU A 761 -16.45 -11.97 0.33
CA LEU A 761 -16.76 -10.73 1.05
C LEU A 761 -15.60 -10.26 1.94
N LEU A 762 -14.54 -11.05 2.08
CA LEU A 762 -13.29 -10.67 2.76
C LEU A 762 -12.30 -9.97 1.79
N LYS A 763 -12.81 -9.28 0.76
CA LYS A 763 -11.96 -8.62 -0.25
C LYS A 763 -11.08 -7.55 0.40
N GLY A 764 -9.82 -7.47 -0.04
CA GLY A 764 -8.81 -6.58 0.55
C GLY A 764 -8.13 -7.15 1.79
N LEU A 765 -8.72 -8.14 2.49
CA LEU A 765 -8.15 -8.73 3.70
C LEU A 765 -6.72 -9.23 3.50
N VAL A 766 -6.45 -9.96 2.40
CA VAL A 766 -5.11 -10.47 2.11
C VAL A 766 -4.11 -9.34 1.91
N GLY A 767 -4.52 -8.23 1.26
CA GLY A 767 -3.73 -7.00 1.16
C GLY A 767 -3.38 -6.41 2.52
N ASN A 768 -4.35 -6.35 3.43
CA ASN A 768 -4.15 -5.87 4.80
C ASN A 768 -3.16 -6.79 5.54
N LEU A 769 -3.38 -8.11 5.47
CA LEU A 769 -2.57 -9.13 6.14
C LEU A 769 -1.12 -9.07 5.65
N GLU A 770 -0.89 -9.09 4.34
CA GLU A 770 0.45 -9.03 3.76
C GLU A 770 1.15 -7.72 4.09
N THR A 771 0.44 -6.60 4.03
CA THR A 771 0.98 -5.28 4.39
C THR A 771 1.44 -5.26 5.85
N CYS A 772 0.63 -5.80 6.77
CA CYS A 772 1.00 -5.94 8.17
C CYS A 772 2.19 -6.88 8.34
N ILE A 773 2.20 -8.05 7.70
CA ILE A 773 3.30 -9.03 7.84
C ILE A 773 4.61 -8.48 7.25
N ALA A 774 4.55 -7.74 6.14
CA ALA A 774 5.71 -7.13 5.51
C ALA A 774 6.33 -6.00 6.35
N SER A 775 5.58 -5.43 7.30
CA SER A 775 6.16 -4.47 8.25
C SER A 775 6.93 -5.12 9.40
N TRP A 776 6.89 -6.45 9.53
CA TRP A 776 7.59 -7.19 10.58
C TRP A 776 8.96 -7.66 10.07
N PHE A 777 10.04 -7.19 10.67
CA PHE A 777 11.39 -7.54 10.23
C PHE A 777 12.39 -7.55 11.39
N GLY A 778 13.52 -8.24 11.18
CA GLY A 778 14.73 -8.08 12.00
C GLY A 778 14.83 -8.95 13.27
N HIS A 779 13.85 -9.80 13.60
CA HIS A 779 13.92 -10.71 14.76
C HIS A 779 13.06 -11.98 14.60
N GLY A 780 13.37 -13.02 15.37
CA GLY A 780 12.79 -14.37 15.20
C GLY A 780 11.28 -14.47 15.46
N GLU A 781 10.75 -13.67 16.39
CA GLU A 781 9.32 -13.63 16.75
C GLU A 781 8.45 -13.11 15.59
N ALA A 782 8.87 -12.02 14.93
CA ALA A 782 8.20 -11.49 13.73
C ALA A 782 8.20 -12.50 12.59
N LEU A 783 9.36 -13.13 12.34
CA LEU A 783 9.53 -14.07 11.24
C LEU A 783 8.66 -15.32 11.41
N THR A 784 8.60 -15.89 12.62
CA THR A 784 7.77 -17.08 12.89
C THR A 784 6.28 -16.77 12.87
N ALA A 785 5.83 -15.66 13.46
CA ALA A 785 4.43 -15.23 13.36
C ALA A 785 4.02 -14.96 11.90
N GLY A 786 4.89 -14.32 11.14
CA GLY A 786 4.71 -14.09 9.70
C GLY A 786 4.66 -15.39 8.91
N LEU A 787 5.48 -16.38 9.25
CA LEU A 787 5.47 -17.71 8.62
C LEU A 787 4.11 -18.39 8.80
N ALA A 788 3.56 -18.39 10.02
CA ALA A 788 2.25 -18.99 10.30
C ALA A 788 1.13 -18.32 9.48
N ALA A 789 1.12 -16.99 9.45
CA ALA A 789 0.14 -16.25 8.66
C ALA A 789 0.26 -16.52 7.16
N LYS A 790 1.48 -16.48 6.59
CA LYS A 790 1.74 -16.78 5.16
C LYS A 790 1.31 -18.19 4.78
N ALA A 791 1.61 -19.19 5.63
CA ALA A 791 1.23 -20.58 5.41
C ALA A 791 -0.30 -20.74 5.39
N THR A 792 -1.01 -20.10 6.32
CA THR A 792 -2.49 -20.10 6.35
C THR A 792 -3.10 -19.42 5.13
N ILE A 793 -2.57 -18.26 4.72
CA ILE A 793 -3.05 -17.56 3.52
C ILE A 793 -2.86 -18.44 2.27
N LEU A 794 -1.67 -19.03 2.09
CA LEU A 794 -1.38 -19.91 0.96
C LEU A 794 -2.34 -21.12 0.91
N ALA A 795 -2.58 -21.76 2.06
CA ALA A 795 -3.52 -22.88 2.15
C ALA A 795 -4.97 -22.47 1.87
N ALA A 796 -5.40 -21.29 2.33
CA ALA A 796 -6.74 -20.77 2.06
C ALA A 796 -6.96 -20.44 0.58
N ILE A 797 -5.93 -19.94 -0.11
CA ILE A 797 -5.94 -19.73 -1.56
C ILE A 797 -6.05 -21.09 -2.28
N GLU A 798 -5.21 -22.07 -1.95
CA GLU A 798 -5.30 -23.42 -2.56
C GLU A 798 -6.65 -24.11 -2.31
N ALA A 799 -7.31 -23.83 -1.18
CA ALA A 799 -8.63 -24.34 -0.84
C ALA A 799 -9.78 -23.60 -1.56
N GLY A 800 -9.50 -22.56 -2.35
CA GLY A 800 -10.52 -21.75 -3.04
C GLY A 800 -11.35 -20.87 -2.11
N LEU A 801 -10.89 -20.64 -0.87
CA LEU A 801 -11.57 -19.78 0.11
C LEU A 801 -11.28 -18.29 -0.12
N LEU A 802 -10.16 -17.99 -0.80
CA LEU A 802 -9.72 -16.65 -1.17
C LEU A 802 -9.43 -16.61 -2.67
N ASP A 803 -9.97 -15.62 -3.37
CA ASP A 803 -9.76 -15.39 -4.80
C ASP A 803 -8.49 -14.55 -5.03
N GLU A 804 -7.33 -15.08 -4.62
CA GLU A 804 -6.03 -14.37 -4.60
C GLU A 804 -4.87 -15.25 -5.12
N ASP A 805 -5.15 -16.16 -6.06
CA ASP A 805 -4.21 -17.12 -6.65
C ASP A 805 -2.86 -16.52 -7.09
N GLN A 806 -2.90 -15.26 -7.52
CA GLN A 806 -1.72 -14.49 -7.90
C GLN A 806 -0.65 -14.31 -6.80
N ARG A 807 -1.04 -14.41 -5.53
CA ARG A 807 -0.16 -14.19 -4.37
C ARG A 807 0.55 -15.47 -3.92
N SER A 808 0.16 -16.63 -4.44
CA SER A 808 0.70 -17.93 -4.01
C SER A 808 2.21 -18.05 -4.19
N ARG A 809 2.76 -17.60 -5.34
CA ARG A 809 4.20 -17.70 -5.63
C ARG A 809 5.06 -16.81 -4.71
N PRO A 810 4.77 -15.50 -4.54
CA PRO A 810 5.46 -14.67 -3.55
C PRO A 810 5.41 -15.27 -2.12
N LEU A 811 4.26 -15.83 -1.73
CA LEU A 811 4.11 -16.50 -0.42
C LEU A 811 5.05 -17.72 -0.33
N VAL A 812 5.09 -18.59 -1.34
CA VAL A 812 5.99 -19.76 -1.39
C VAL A 812 7.46 -19.36 -1.24
N LEU A 813 7.92 -18.34 -1.98
CA LEU A 813 9.29 -17.85 -1.90
C LEU A 813 9.60 -17.26 -0.52
N SER A 814 8.68 -16.47 0.03
CA SER A 814 8.83 -15.88 1.36
C SER A 814 8.87 -16.93 2.47
N ILE A 815 8.04 -17.98 2.37
CA ILE A 815 8.01 -19.13 3.31
C ILE A 815 9.36 -19.85 3.31
N ARG A 816 9.93 -20.14 2.14
CA ARG A 816 11.28 -20.73 1.98
C ARG A 816 12.35 -19.90 2.67
N ALA A 817 12.41 -18.61 2.34
CA ALA A 817 13.39 -17.69 2.90
C ALA A 817 13.27 -17.60 4.43
N THR A 818 12.04 -17.51 4.95
CA THR A 818 11.78 -17.41 6.39
C THR A 818 12.26 -18.66 7.14
N VAL A 819 11.93 -19.87 6.67
CA VAL A 819 12.37 -21.12 7.32
C VAL A 819 13.89 -21.25 7.31
N LYS A 820 14.55 -20.83 6.21
CA LYS A 820 16.01 -20.78 6.12
C LYS A 820 16.60 -19.83 7.17
N ASP A 821 16.10 -18.61 7.26
CA ASP A 821 16.59 -17.62 8.23
C ASP A 821 16.42 -18.11 9.68
N LEU A 822 15.29 -18.75 9.98
CA LEU A 822 15.07 -19.34 11.31
C LEU A 822 16.12 -20.40 11.67
N LYS A 823 16.53 -21.23 10.70
CA LYS A 823 17.58 -22.23 10.89
C LYS A 823 18.97 -21.61 11.03
N GLU A 824 19.30 -20.65 10.19
CA GLU A 824 20.68 -20.18 10.04
C GLU A 824 21.04 -19.03 10.98
N ARG A 825 20.06 -18.21 11.37
CA ARG A 825 20.31 -16.95 12.10
C ARG A 825 19.70 -16.93 13.49
N PHE A 826 18.60 -17.65 13.71
CA PHE A 826 17.82 -17.57 14.94
C PHE A 826 17.84 -18.84 15.78
N LEU A 827 18.32 -19.97 15.25
CA LEU A 827 18.56 -21.16 16.05
C LEU A 827 19.95 -21.08 16.68
N ASP A 828 20.03 -21.09 18.01
CA ASP A 828 21.30 -21.29 18.70
C ASP A 828 21.64 -22.79 18.68
N THR A 829 22.69 -23.15 17.94
CA THR A 829 23.10 -24.55 17.78
C THR A 829 23.62 -25.17 19.08
N GLY A 830 24.04 -24.36 20.05
CA GLY A 830 24.53 -24.86 21.34
C GLY A 830 23.40 -25.37 22.24
N SER A 831 22.34 -24.58 22.41
CA SER A 831 21.18 -24.93 23.25
C SER A 831 20.09 -25.69 22.50
N GLY A 832 20.02 -25.58 21.17
CA GLY A 832 18.89 -26.07 20.37
C GLY A 832 17.61 -25.21 20.53
N LEU A 833 17.72 -24.03 21.14
CA LEU A 833 16.64 -23.08 21.35
C LEU A 833 16.75 -21.88 20.40
N PHE A 834 15.66 -21.13 20.25
CA PHE A 834 15.65 -19.92 19.45
C PHE A 834 16.16 -18.70 20.23
N VAL A 835 16.81 -17.79 19.51
CA VAL A 835 17.26 -16.49 20.01
C VAL A 835 16.39 -15.35 19.45
N PRO A 836 16.13 -14.28 20.22
CA PRO A 836 15.36 -13.13 19.72
C PRO A 836 16.04 -12.41 18.55
N TYR A 837 17.34 -12.15 18.70
CA TYR A 837 18.21 -11.54 17.71
C TYR A 837 19.49 -12.36 17.60
N PRO A 838 20.17 -12.38 16.43
CA PRO A 838 21.48 -12.97 16.31
C PRO A 838 22.44 -12.40 17.37
N GLY A 839 23.11 -13.26 18.13
CA GLY A 839 24.03 -12.87 19.21
C GLY A 839 23.40 -12.62 20.58
N MET A 840 22.08 -12.75 20.74
CA MET A 840 21.42 -12.74 22.05
C MET A 840 21.30 -14.15 22.65
N ALA A 841 21.16 -14.23 23.98
CA ALA A 841 20.93 -15.49 24.66
C ALA A 841 19.54 -16.08 24.32
N PRO A 842 19.43 -17.42 24.21
CA PRO A 842 18.15 -18.09 23.98
C PRO A 842 17.23 -18.00 25.20
N SER A 843 15.92 -18.12 24.97
CA SER A 843 14.89 -18.13 26.02
C SER A 843 13.87 -19.24 25.76
N GLU A 844 13.50 -19.99 26.80
CA GLU A 844 12.52 -21.08 26.73
C GLU A 844 11.13 -20.58 26.34
N ARG A 845 10.64 -19.54 27.02
CA ARG A 845 9.33 -18.93 26.74
C ARG A 845 9.25 -18.35 25.33
N PHE A 846 10.34 -17.76 24.87
CA PHE A 846 10.47 -17.25 23.50
C PHE A 846 10.47 -18.38 22.48
N SER A 847 11.22 -19.45 22.74
CA SER A 847 11.31 -20.62 21.86
C SER A 847 9.99 -21.38 21.78
N LEU A 848 9.24 -21.47 22.88
CA LEU A 848 7.89 -22.06 22.90
C LEU A 848 6.95 -21.30 21.98
N PHE A 849 6.92 -19.96 22.07
CA PHE A 849 6.11 -19.12 21.18
C PHE A 849 6.46 -19.34 19.70
N MET A 850 7.76 -19.37 19.38
CA MET A 850 8.22 -19.62 18.01
C MET A 850 7.85 -21.03 17.53
N LEU A 851 7.95 -22.04 18.40
CA LEU A 851 7.59 -23.43 18.10
C LEU A 851 6.09 -23.57 17.79
N GLU A 852 5.21 -22.89 18.53
CA GLU A 852 3.77 -22.90 18.26
C GLU A 852 3.44 -22.38 16.86
N ASN A 853 4.03 -21.24 16.47
CA ASN A 853 3.87 -20.67 15.13
C ASN A 853 4.45 -21.57 14.04
N LEU A 854 5.64 -22.15 14.27
CA LEU A 854 6.27 -23.08 13.33
C LEU A 854 5.39 -24.31 13.07
N ARG A 855 4.78 -24.86 14.12
CA ARG A 855 3.86 -26.00 14.00
C ARG A 855 2.55 -25.64 13.33
N ALA A 856 2.00 -24.45 13.62
CA ALA A 856 0.84 -23.94 12.90
C ALA A 856 1.11 -23.86 11.40
N SER A 857 2.29 -23.36 11.04
CA SER A 857 2.77 -23.33 9.65
C SER A 857 2.82 -24.75 9.05
N LEU A 858 3.49 -25.69 9.72
CA LEU A 858 3.61 -27.07 9.25
C LEU A 858 2.26 -27.75 9.00
N ARG A 859 1.26 -27.55 9.87
CA ARG A 859 -0.09 -28.11 9.71
C ARG A 859 -0.74 -27.67 8.39
N GLN A 860 -0.51 -26.44 7.95
CA GLN A 860 -1.04 -25.94 6.69
C GLN A 860 -0.20 -26.41 5.51
N LEU A 861 1.13 -26.31 5.60
CA LEU A 861 2.04 -26.61 4.49
C LEU A 861 2.02 -28.07 4.06
N VAL A 862 1.86 -29.02 5.00
CA VAL A 862 1.81 -30.47 4.70
C VAL A 862 0.55 -30.84 3.90
N LYS A 863 -0.51 -30.04 3.98
CA LYS A 863 -1.79 -30.29 3.30
C LYS A 863 -1.85 -29.73 1.87
N LEU A 864 -0.87 -28.91 1.47
CA LEU A 864 -0.85 -28.26 0.17
C LEU A 864 -0.77 -29.30 -0.96
N LYS A 865 -1.68 -29.20 -1.92
CA LYS A 865 -1.72 -30.08 -3.09
C LYS A 865 -0.94 -29.47 -4.24
N ARG A 866 -1.15 -28.17 -4.51
CA ARG A 866 -0.56 -27.48 -5.67
C ARG A 866 0.93 -27.18 -5.43
N HIS A 867 1.27 -26.59 -4.29
CA HIS A 867 2.65 -26.22 -3.95
C HIS A 867 3.38 -27.21 -3.04
N GLY A 868 2.75 -28.33 -2.68
CA GLY A 868 3.35 -29.33 -1.77
C GLY A 868 4.66 -29.95 -2.26
N ARG A 869 4.78 -30.23 -3.57
CA ARG A 869 6.05 -30.72 -4.16
C ARG A 869 7.14 -29.65 -4.08
N GLU A 870 6.76 -28.40 -4.36
CA GLU A 870 7.67 -27.27 -4.38
C GLU A 870 8.21 -26.96 -2.96
N LEU A 871 7.39 -27.08 -1.93
CA LEU A 871 7.75 -26.79 -0.54
C LEU A 871 8.28 -27.99 0.26
N ARG A 872 8.46 -29.16 -0.37
CA ARG A 872 8.82 -30.40 0.34
C ARG A 872 10.05 -30.28 1.24
N GLU A 873 11.16 -29.76 0.71
CA GLU A 873 12.41 -29.57 1.46
C GLU A 873 12.25 -28.55 2.60
N THR A 874 11.45 -27.51 2.35
CA THR A 874 11.12 -26.48 3.34
C THR A 874 10.32 -27.06 4.50
N VAL A 875 9.32 -27.90 4.19
CA VAL A 875 8.50 -28.62 5.18
C VAL A 875 9.36 -29.58 6.00
N GLN A 876 10.27 -30.32 5.37
CA GLN A 876 11.21 -31.20 6.07
C GLN A 876 12.13 -30.41 7.01
N THR A 877 12.67 -29.28 6.54
CA THR A 877 13.55 -28.41 7.35
C THR A 877 12.81 -27.82 8.54
N ALA A 878 11.60 -27.29 8.32
CA ALA A 878 10.74 -26.76 9.38
C ALA A 878 10.35 -27.86 10.39
N GLY A 879 10.08 -29.09 9.94
CA GLY A 879 9.82 -30.25 10.80
C GLY A 879 11.01 -30.57 11.70
N SER A 880 12.22 -30.65 11.13
CA SER A 880 13.45 -30.90 11.90
C SER A 880 13.76 -29.79 12.92
N LEU A 881 13.52 -28.53 12.57
CA LEU A 881 13.61 -27.41 13.51
C LEU A 881 12.62 -27.57 14.67
N ALA A 882 11.37 -27.90 14.36
CA ALA A 882 10.33 -28.09 15.37
C ALA A 882 10.70 -29.24 16.33
N GLU A 883 11.19 -30.37 15.81
CA GLU A 883 11.66 -31.51 16.62
C GLU A 883 12.85 -31.14 17.51
N THR A 884 13.84 -30.43 16.98
CA THR A 884 15.03 -29.99 17.72
C THR A 884 14.63 -29.12 18.91
N VAL A 885 13.81 -28.10 18.66
CA VAL A 885 13.36 -27.15 19.71
C VAL A 885 12.45 -27.85 20.71
N THR A 886 11.58 -28.76 20.26
CA THR A 886 10.75 -29.58 21.16
C THR A 886 11.60 -30.41 22.10
N GLY A 887 12.63 -31.09 21.57
CA GLY A 887 13.56 -31.89 22.36
C GLY A 887 14.37 -31.04 23.34
N ALA A 888 14.78 -29.83 22.95
CA ALA A 888 15.47 -28.89 23.83
C ALA A 888 14.56 -28.40 24.97
N LEU A 889 13.33 -27.97 24.67
CA LEU A 889 12.36 -27.51 25.68
C LEU A 889 12.00 -28.61 26.68
N ILE A 890 11.77 -29.85 26.21
CA ILE A 890 11.47 -30.99 27.11
C ILE A 890 12.64 -31.27 28.07
N LYS A 891 13.88 -31.06 27.62
CA LYS A 891 15.08 -31.26 28.45
C LYS A 891 15.35 -30.09 29.41
N SER A 892 14.86 -28.89 29.11
CA SER A 892 15.24 -27.67 29.82
C SER A 892 14.25 -27.22 30.90
N THR A 893 12.95 -27.59 30.81
CA THR A 893 11.92 -26.96 31.66
C THR A 893 11.68 -27.56 33.05
N SER A 894 11.51 -26.68 34.04
CA SER A 894 10.99 -26.94 35.40
C SER A 894 9.50 -26.59 35.59
N GLU A 895 8.80 -26.08 34.57
CA GLU A 895 7.38 -25.66 34.64
C GLU A 895 6.38 -26.71 34.10
N PRO A 896 5.38 -27.15 34.90
CA PRO A 896 4.33 -28.08 34.48
C PRO A 896 3.31 -27.38 33.57
N GLY A 897 3.60 -27.34 32.27
CA GLY A 897 2.68 -26.79 31.25
C GLY A 897 3.32 -26.69 29.87
N VAL A 898 4.62 -26.36 29.83
CA VAL A 898 5.42 -26.22 28.61
C VAL A 898 5.56 -27.54 27.85
N ALA A 899 5.74 -28.66 28.54
CA ALA A 899 5.85 -29.98 27.90
C ALA A 899 4.54 -30.44 27.21
N LYS A 900 3.36 -30.06 27.72
CA LYS A 900 2.06 -30.40 27.13
C LYS A 900 1.75 -29.55 25.88
N THR A 901 1.94 -28.23 25.95
CA THR A 901 1.82 -27.31 24.80
C THR A 901 2.88 -27.58 23.74
N ALA A 902 4.06 -28.05 24.15
CA ALA A 902 5.07 -28.58 23.25
C ALA A 902 4.66 -29.90 22.56
N THR A 903 3.43 -30.41 22.64
CA THR A 903 3.01 -31.63 21.90
C THR A 903 1.65 -31.56 21.19
N ALA A 904 0.75 -30.63 21.53
CA ALA A 904 -0.58 -30.52 20.91
C ALA A 904 -1.14 -29.09 20.90
N GLU A 905 -2.13 -28.80 20.04
CA GLU A 905 -2.83 -27.51 20.02
C GLU A 905 -3.66 -27.34 21.32
N ALA A 906 -3.36 -26.28 22.04
CA ALA A 906 -4.05 -25.94 23.27
C ALA A 906 -4.92 -24.69 23.10
N ILE A 907 -6.02 -24.67 23.85
CA ILE A 907 -6.80 -23.49 24.17
C ILE A 907 -6.59 -23.16 25.64
N GLU A 908 -6.30 -21.89 25.92
CA GLU A 908 -6.30 -21.42 27.29
C GLU A 908 -7.76 -21.22 27.73
N ILE A 909 -8.22 -22.05 28.67
CA ILE A 909 -9.55 -21.93 29.27
C ILE A 909 -9.36 -21.31 30.63
N TRP A 910 -9.84 -20.09 30.76
CA TRP A 910 -9.84 -19.36 32.02
C TRP A 910 -11.07 -19.76 32.82
N THR A 911 -10.84 -20.35 33.98
CA THR A 911 -11.89 -20.66 34.96
C THR A 911 -11.81 -19.66 36.12
N GLU A 912 -12.83 -19.62 36.98
CA GLU A 912 -12.84 -18.76 38.19
C GLU A 912 -11.62 -18.96 39.12
N SER A 913 -10.90 -20.08 38.96
CA SER A 913 -9.70 -20.44 39.73
C SER A 913 -8.36 -20.08 39.05
N GLY A 914 -8.39 -19.34 37.95
CA GLY A 914 -7.21 -18.99 37.14
C GLY A 914 -7.13 -19.74 35.81
N GLY A 915 -6.22 -19.30 34.94
CA GLY A 915 -6.01 -19.84 33.60
C GLY A 915 -5.44 -21.24 33.64
N ARG A 916 -6.16 -22.20 33.06
CA ARG A 916 -5.62 -23.53 32.80
C ARG A 916 -5.55 -23.74 31.29
N ILE A 917 -4.41 -24.22 30.83
CA ILE A 917 -4.22 -24.59 29.42
C ILE A 917 -4.84 -25.97 29.20
N HIS A 918 -5.86 -26.06 28.36
CA HIS A 918 -6.54 -27.30 27.95
C HIS A 918 -6.29 -27.57 26.47
N LEU A 919 -6.39 -28.81 26.00
CA LEU A 919 -6.35 -29.07 24.55
C LEU A 919 -7.70 -28.70 23.92
N LEU A 920 -7.69 -28.26 22.65
CA LEU A 920 -8.94 -27.98 21.91
C LEU A 920 -9.87 -29.20 21.82
N THR A 921 -9.32 -30.39 22.01
CA THR A 921 -10.01 -31.69 21.98
C THR A 921 -10.50 -32.17 23.34
N ASP A 922 -10.21 -31.46 24.44
CA ASP A 922 -10.59 -31.90 25.79
C ASP A 922 -12.11 -31.77 26.01
N ASP A 923 -12.72 -32.73 26.73
CA ASP A 923 -14.13 -32.67 27.11
C ASP A 923 -14.46 -31.40 27.91
N ALA A 924 -13.50 -30.90 28.70
CA ALA A 924 -13.61 -29.64 29.43
C ALA A 924 -13.78 -28.43 28.50
N ALA A 925 -13.14 -28.44 27.32
CA ALA A 925 -13.31 -27.41 26.31
C ALA A 925 -14.72 -27.45 25.71
N LEU A 926 -15.21 -28.64 25.37
CA LEU A 926 -16.57 -28.82 24.84
C LEU A 926 -17.64 -28.42 25.86
N GLN A 927 -17.46 -28.79 27.13
CA GLN A 927 -18.37 -28.40 28.21
C GLN A 927 -18.40 -26.89 28.41
N TRP A 928 -17.24 -26.24 28.38
CA TRP A 928 -17.14 -24.78 28.44
C TRP A 928 -17.87 -24.11 27.25
N VAL A 929 -17.69 -24.59 26.02
CA VAL A 929 -18.41 -24.05 24.85
C VAL A 929 -19.92 -24.16 25.03
N ARG A 930 -20.42 -25.32 25.46
CA ARG A 930 -21.86 -25.54 25.63
C ARG A 930 -22.48 -24.71 26.74
N THR A 931 -21.76 -24.53 27.84
CA THR A 931 -22.29 -23.86 29.04
C THR A 931 -22.09 -22.35 29.03
N GLN A 932 -20.93 -21.86 28.58
CA GLN A 932 -20.55 -20.45 28.67
C GLN A 932 -20.72 -19.69 27.34
N VAL A 933 -20.39 -20.33 26.22
CA VAL A 933 -20.42 -19.67 24.90
C VAL A 933 -21.79 -19.76 24.25
N LEU A 934 -22.35 -20.96 24.10
CA LEU A 934 -23.66 -21.12 23.43
C LEU A 934 -24.79 -20.46 24.23
N GLY A 935 -24.76 -20.53 25.57
CA GLY A 935 -25.74 -19.89 26.44
C GLY A 935 -25.72 -18.35 26.41
N SER A 936 -24.61 -17.73 25.96
CA SER A 936 -24.48 -16.27 25.84
C SER A 936 -24.79 -15.76 24.41
N LEU A 937 -25.08 -16.65 23.46
CA LEU A 937 -25.43 -16.26 22.09
C LEU A 937 -26.79 -15.55 21.97
N ASP A 938 -27.71 -15.81 22.91
CA ASP A 938 -29.10 -15.33 22.88
C ASP A 938 -29.32 -13.95 23.59
N GLY A 939 -28.27 -13.32 24.12
CA GLY A 939 -28.33 -11.99 24.73
C GLY A 939 -28.25 -10.83 23.71
N PRO A 940 -28.73 -9.60 24.03
CA PRO A 940 -28.62 -8.45 23.15
C PRO A 940 -27.16 -8.12 22.85
N THR A 941 -26.82 -7.98 21.56
CA THR A 941 -25.47 -7.91 20.97
C THR A 941 -24.60 -6.72 21.39
N GLY A 942 -25.04 -5.89 22.34
CA GLY A 942 -24.29 -4.75 22.87
C GLY A 942 -24.22 -4.63 24.40
N SER A 943 -24.75 -5.59 25.15
CA SER A 943 -24.24 -5.83 26.51
C SER A 943 -23.10 -6.82 26.36
N GLY A 944 -21.95 -6.55 26.96
CA GLY A 944 -20.87 -7.52 26.99
C GLY A 944 -21.36 -8.79 27.68
N GLY A 945 -21.92 -9.73 26.92
CA GLY A 945 -21.98 -11.15 27.22
C GLY A 945 -20.54 -11.62 27.31
N ARG A 946 -19.87 -11.19 28.37
CA ARG A 946 -18.51 -11.53 28.70
C ARG A 946 -18.56 -13.04 28.87
N ILE A 947 -17.99 -13.77 27.92
CA ILE A 947 -17.17 -14.91 28.31
C ILE A 947 -16.36 -14.41 29.51
N ALA A 948 -16.54 -15.00 30.69
CA ALA A 948 -16.00 -14.49 31.94
C ALA A 948 -14.47 -14.52 31.90
N LEU A 949 -13.87 -13.49 31.30
CA LEU A 949 -12.45 -13.23 31.26
C LEU A 949 -12.10 -12.37 32.47
N THR A 950 -10.96 -12.63 33.12
CA THR A 950 -10.54 -11.88 34.31
C THR A 950 -10.35 -10.38 33.97
N ALA A 951 -10.43 -9.49 34.96
CA ALA A 951 -10.29 -8.04 34.73
C ALA A 951 -8.93 -7.63 34.13
N ALA A 952 -7.86 -8.37 34.43
CA ALA A 952 -6.52 -8.12 33.88
C ALA A 952 -6.41 -8.56 32.41
N ASP A 953 -7.03 -9.69 32.06
CA ASP A 953 -7.08 -10.18 30.67
C ASP A 953 -7.99 -9.31 29.82
N LEU A 954 -9.10 -8.84 30.38
CA LEU A 954 -10.03 -7.96 29.69
C LEU A 954 -9.37 -6.65 29.26
N GLU A 955 -8.38 -6.16 30.01
CA GLU A 955 -7.62 -4.95 29.68
C GLU A 955 -6.54 -5.23 28.61
N ARG A 956 -5.81 -6.35 28.70
CA ARG A 956 -4.80 -6.76 27.70
C ARG A 956 -5.44 -7.15 26.36
N VAL A 957 -6.54 -7.90 26.39
CA VAL A 957 -7.37 -8.30 25.24
C VAL A 957 -8.14 -7.10 24.69
N ARG A 958 -8.67 -6.19 25.51
CA ARG A 958 -9.30 -4.94 25.01
C ARG A 958 -8.34 -4.11 24.18
N ARG A 959 -7.09 -3.94 24.62
CA ARG A 959 -6.09 -3.16 23.86
C ARG A 959 -5.66 -3.88 22.57
N ALA A 960 -5.59 -5.20 22.60
CA ALA A 960 -5.16 -6.03 21.47
C ALA A 960 -6.25 -6.32 20.42
N PHE A 961 -7.53 -6.29 20.80
CA PHE A 961 -8.66 -6.71 19.96
C PHE A 961 -9.84 -5.74 20.01
N GLU A 962 -9.61 -4.45 20.29
CA GLU A 962 -10.67 -3.45 20.53
C GLU A 962 -11.80 -3.48 19.49
N ARG A 963 -11.46 -3.71 18.21
CA ARG A 963 -12.40 -3.78 17.09
C ARG A 963 -12.99 -5.15 16.82
N THR A 964 -12.21 -6.22 16.97
CA THR A 964 -12.71 -7.58 16.72
C THR A 964 -13.42 -8.19 17.92
N GLY A 965 -13.27 -7.60 19.11
CA GLY A 965 -13.97 -7.97 20.33
C GLY A 965 -13.86 -9.46 20.67
N GLU A 966 -15.00 -10.11 20.80
CA GLU A 966 -15.15 -11.54 21.14
C GLU A 966 -14.83 -12.51 19.97
N LEU A 967 -14.66 -12.02 18.74
CA LEU A 967 -14.53 -12.86 17.54
C LEU A 967 -13.45 -13.95 17.67
N PRO A 968 -12.23 -13.66 18.16
CA PRO A 968 -11.22 -14.70 18.36
C PRO A 968 -11.72 -15.87 19.21
N HIS A 969 -12.45 -15.60 20.28
CA HIS A 969 -12.96 -16.62 21.20
C HIS A 969 -14.12 -17.41 20.58
N LEU A 970 -15.03 -16.75 19.88
CA LEU A 970 -16.12 -17.42 19.16
C LEU A 970 -15.57 -18.36 18.08
N ILE A 971 -14.55 -17.93 17.34
CA ILE A 971 -13.86 -18.76 16.34
C ILE A 971 -13.24 -20.00 16.99
N GLN A 972 -12.59 -19.86 18.15
CA GLN A 972 -12.06 -21.01 18.88
C GLN A 972 -13.15 -21.97 19.34
N ALA A 973 -14.26 -21.45 19.88
CA ALA A 973 -15.40 -22.28 20.26
C ALA A 973 -15.99 -23.04 19.06
N ALA A 974 -16.06 -22.40 17.88
CA ALA A 974 -16.49 -23.06 16.66
C ALA A 974 -15.51 -24.17 16.22
N LYS A 975 -14.20 -23.96 16.35
CA LYS A 975 -13.19 -25.00 16.08
C LYS A 975 -13.36 -26.21 17.01
N VAL A 976 -13.62 -25.99 18.30
CA VAL A 976 -13.92 -27.07 19.27
C VAL A 976 -15.13 -27.89 18.78
N LEU A 977 -16.24 -27.25 18.40
CA LEU A 977 -17.41 -27.96 17.87
C LEU A 977 -17.09 -28.77 16.60
N VAL A 978 -16.30 -28.21 15.67
CA VAL A 978 -15.88 -28.94 14.46
C VAL A 978 -15.04 -30.17 14.81
N LEU A 979 -14.09 -30.05 15.75
CA LEU A 979 -13.24 -31.16 16.18
C LEU A 979 -14.02 -32.24 16.93
N SER A 980 -15.05 -31.87 17.69
CA SER A 980 -15.94 -32.80 18.39
C SER A 980 -17.06 -33.37 17.51
N GLY A 981 -17.04 -33.14 16.19
CA GLY A 981 -18.03 -33.67 15.24
C GLY A 981 -19.38 -32.94 15.21
N GLY A 982 -19.49 -31.78 15.86
CA GLY A 982 -20.71 -30.98 15.95
C GLY A 982 -20.95 -30.01 14.79
N ILE A 983 -20.35 -30.21 13.62
CA ILE A 983 -20.41 -29.24 12.52
C ILE A 983 -21.81 -29.07 11.89
N ASP A 984 -22.61 -30.14 11.86
CA ASP A 984 -23.95 -30.13 11.26
C ASP A 984 -25.07 -29.82 12.27
N THR A 985 -24.70 -29.40 13.48
CA THR A 985 -25.70 -29.11 14.51
C THR A 985 -26.26 -27.67 14.37
N PRO A 986 -27.51 -27.42 14.80
CA PRO A 986 -28.08 -26.08 14.84
C PRO A 986 -27.26 -25.10 15.70
N GLU A 987 -26.57 -25.59 16.73
CA GLU A 987 -25.68 -24.79 17.57
C GLU A 987 -24.49 -24.25 16.78
N PHE A 988 -23.82 -25.11 15.99
CA PHE A 988 -22.72 -24.67 15.14
C PHE A 988 -23.21 -23.69 14.09
N HIS A 989 -24.36 -23.95 13.45
CA HIS A 989 -24.92 -23.03 12.46
C HIS A 989 -25.15 -21.62 13.04
N ARG A 990 -25.77 -21.53 14.23
CA ARG A 990 -25.97 -20.24 14.92
C ARG A 990 -24.65 -19.54 15.27
N LEU A 991 -23.68 -20.28 15.80
CA LEU A 991 -22.37 -19.74 16.16
C LEU A 991 -21.61 -19.25 14.91
N PHE A 992 -21.56 -20.06 13.86
CA PHE A 992 -20.93 -19.72 12.59
C PHE A 992 -21.60 -18.51 11.94
N ALA A 993 -22.93 -18.41 12.00
CA ALA A 993 -23.65 -17.28 11.45
C ALA A 993 -23.23 -15.96 12.10
N ARG A 994 -23.10 -15.93 13.44
CA ARG A 994 -22.59 -14.77 14.19
C ARG A 994 -21.14 -14.44 13.82
N ILE A 995 -20.27 -15.45 13.74
CA ILE A 995 -18.85 -15.27 13.38
C ILE A 995 -18.71 -14.72 11.96
N ALA A 996 -19.34 -15.35 10.97
CA ALA A 996 -19.23 -14.96 9.56
C ALA A 996 -19.74 -13.53 9.35
N ARG A 997 -20.92 -13.23 9.90
CA ARG A 997 -21.52 -11.90 9.80
C ARG A 997 -20.64 -10.82 10.43
N ARG A 998 -20.17 -11.01 11.66
CA ARG A 998 -19.29 -10.03 12.32
C ARG A 998 -17.94 -9.92 11.60
N SER A 999 -17.38 -11.01 11.08
CA SER A 999 -16.11 -10.98 10.33
C SER A 999 -16.22 -10.16 9.04
N ILE A 1000 -17.35 -10.29 8.32
CA ILE A 1000 -17.64 -9.51 7.11
C ILE A 1000 -17.87 -8.02 7.46
N LEU A 1001 -18.62 -7.72 8.52
CA LEU A 1001 -18.99 -6.33 8.85
C LEU A 1001 -17.87 -5.52 9.51
N THR A 1002 -16.97 -6.18 10.25
CA THR A 1002 -15.88 -5.51 10.97
C THR A 1002 -14.77 -5.08 10.01
N GLU A 1003 -14.51 -5.88 8.96
CA GLU A 1003 -13.45 -5.64 7.96
C GLU A 1003 -12.05 -5.39 8.55
N GLU A 1004 -11.82 -5.83 9.79
CA GLU A 1004 -10.59 -5.60 10.54
C GLU A 1004 -9.85 -6.92 10.74
N SER A 1005 -8.53 -6.87 10.65
CA SER A 1005 -7.71 -8.08 10.66
C SER A 1005 -7.43 -8.62 12.08
N GLY A 1006 -7.81 -7.86 13.12
CA GLY A 1006 -7.63 -8.23 14.53
C GLY A 1006 -6.19 -8.08 14.96
N VAL A 1007 -5.63 -6.91 14.67
CA VAL A 1007 -4.23 -6.55 14.89
C VAL A 1007 -3.95 -6.32 16.37
N ILE A 1008 -3.17 -7.21 17.00
CA ILE A 1008 -2.68 -6.99 18.38
C ILE A 1008 -1.70 -5.82 18.36
N GLN A 1009 -2.06 -4.61 18.81
CA GLN A 1009 -1.06 -3.57 19.04
C GLN A 1009 -0.48 -3.73 20.43
N GLY A 1010 0.76 -4.19 20.52
CA GLY A 1010 1.45 -4.32 21.80
C GLY A 1010 2.95 -4.58 21.65
N PRO A 1011 3.75 -4.30 22.68
CA PRO A 1011 5.13 -4.72 22.69
C PRO A 1011 5.16 -6.25 22.56
N ALA A 1012 5.96 -6.75 21.62
CA ALA A 1012 6.48 -8.10 21.58
C ALA A 1012 6.99 -8.48 22.97
N LEU A 1013 7.18 -9.77 23.20
CA LEU A 1013 7.84 -10.26 24.42
C LEU A 1013 9.20 -9.56 24.67
N THR A 1014 9.78 -8.95 23.63
CA THR A 1014 11.05 -8.22 23.63
C THR A 1014 10.96 -6.72 23.25
N GLY A 1015 9.75 -6.12 23.21
CA GLY A 1015 9.57 -4.66 23.15
C GLY A 1015 9.30 -4.00 21.79
N GLY A 1016 9.21 -4.76 20.68
CA GLY A 1016 8.79 -4.20 19.38
C GLY A 1016 7.26 -4.16 19.22
N ILE A 1017 6.66 -3.09 18.70
CA ILE A 1017 5.20 -3.02 18.50
C ILE A 1017 4.84 -3.83 17.23
N TYR A 1018 4.37 -5.07 17.37
CA TYR A 1018 3.93 -5.90 16.23
C TYR A 1018 2.48 -6.25 16.30
N SER A 1019 1.91 -6.28 15.12
CA SER A 1019 0.51 -6.08 14.90
C SER A 1019 -0.09 -7.38 14.32
N THR A 1020 -0.14 -8.48 15.09
CA THR A 1020 -0.52 -9.80 14.51
C THR A 1020 -2.02 -9.87 14.22
N PRO A 1021 -2.46 -10.18 12.98
CA PRO A 1021 -3.87 -10.20 12.58
C PRO A 1021 -4.54 -11.54 12.95
N GLN A 1022 -4.61 -11.81 14.25
CA GLN A 1022 -4.98 -13.12 14.79
C GLN A 1022 -6.42 -13.52 14.44
N THR A 1023 -7.36 -12.56 14.42
CA THR A 1023 -8.78 -12.85 14.18
C THR A 1023 -9.00 -13.41 12.78
N SER A 1024 -8.46 -12.75 11.76
CA SER A 1024 -8.65 -13.16 10.37
C SER A 1024 -7.94 -14.47 10.04
N ILE A 1025 -6.71 -14.66 10.53
CA ILE A 1025 -5.98 -15.92 10.34
C ILE A 1025 -6.75 -17.10 10.98
N ARG A 1026 -7.25 -16.93 12.22
CA ARG A 1026 -8.05 -17.96 12.89
C ARG A 1026 -9.37 -18.24 12.18
N PHE A 1027 -10.00 -17.21 11.59
CA PHE A 1027 -11.21 -17.38 10.82
C PHE A 1027 -10.96 -18.19 9.53
N LEU A 1028 -9.87 -17.90 8.80
CA LEU A 1028 -9.46 -18.70 7.64
C LEU A 1028 -9.20 -20.16 8.03
N GLU A 1029 -8.54 -20.41 9.17
CA GLU A 1029 -8.36 -21.77 9.68
C GLU A 1029 -9.68 -22.48 9.96
N LEU A 1030 -10.68 -21.81 10.54
CA LEU A 1030 -12.01 -22.38 10.74
C LEU A 1030 -12.65 -22.75 9.39
N LEU A 1031 -12.58 -21.85 8.40
CA LEU A 1031 -13.12 -22.11 7.06
C LEU A 1031 -12.43 -23.28 6.36
N MET A 1032 -11.10 -23.43 6.53
CA MET A 1032 -10.36 -24.59 6.02
C MET A 1032 -10.81 -25.88 6.70
N MET A 1033 -10.99 -25.89 8.03
CA MET A 1033 -11.51 -27.07 8.75
C MET A 1033 -12.93 -27.44 8.28
N MET A 1034 -13.77 -26.45 7.99
CA MET A 1034 -15.10 -26.68 7.41
C MET A 1034 -15.00 -27.26 6.00
N ALA A 1035 -14.10 -26.73 5.16
CA ALA A 1035 -13.86 -27.23 3.81
C ALA A 1035 -13.44 -28.71 3.81
N GLU A 1036 -12.54 -29.10 4.72
CA GLU A 1036 -12.09 -30.48 4.91
C GLU A 1036 -13.25 -31.44 5.27
N LYS A 1037 -14.29 -30.93 5.91
CA LYS A 1037 -15.50 -31.68 6.28
C LYS A 1037 -16.61 -31.60 5.22
N GLY A 1038 -16.36 -30.98 4.06
CA GLY A 1038 -17.36 -30.80 3.00
C GLY A 1038 -18.49 -29.84 3.40
N ALA A 1039 -18.24 -28.93 4.34
CA ALA A 1039 -19.24 -28.09 4.97
C ALA A 1039 -19.37 -26.68 4.35
N LEU A 1040 -18.78 -26.43 3.18
CA LEU A 1040 -18.93 -25.18 2.42
C LEU A 1040 -20.24 -25.19 1.60
N ALA A 1041 -20.77 -24.01 1.31
CA ALA A 1041 -22.09 -23.89 0.70
C ALA A 1041 -22.01 -23.86 -0.84
N THR A 1042 -22.25 -25.01 -1.46
CA THR A 1042 -22.45 -25.16 -2.91
C THR A 1042 -23.77 -25.86 -3.18
N GLY A 1043 -24.51 -25.46 -4.22
CA GLY A 1043 -25.77 -26.12 -4.56
C GLY A 1043 -26.85 -25.22 -5.14
N PRO A 1044 -28.11 -25.70 -5.21
CA PRO A 1044 -29.19 -24.98 -5.87
C PRO A 1044 -29.64 -23.75 -5.09
N VAL A 1045 -29.95 -22.69 -5.83
CA VAL A 1045 -30.61 -21.46 -5.38
C VAL A 1045 -31.95 -21.36 -6.09
N ALA A 1046 -33.06 -21.37 -5.35
CA ALA A 1046 -34.39 -21.20 -5.92
C ALA A 1046 -34.90 -19.79 -5.66
N ILE A 1047 -35.46 -19.16 -6.70
CA ILE A 1047 -36.03 -17.82 -6.64
C ILE A 1047 -37.49 -17.94 -7.05
N VAL A 1048 -38.41 -17.52 -6.19
CA VAL A 1048 -39.86 -17.56 -6.46
C VAL A 1048 -40.36 -16.13 -6.64
N ARG A 1049 -40.85 -15.81 -7.85
CA ARG A 1049 -41.46 -14.52 -8.20
C ARG A 1049 -42.88 -14.74 -8.69
N ALA A 1050 -43.87 -14.13 -8.03
CA ALA A 1050 -45.28 -14.24 -8.40
C ALA A 1050 -45.76 -15.70 -8.66
N GLY A 1051 -45.24 -16.66 -7.87
CA GLY A 1051 -45.57 -18.09 -8.01
C GLY A 1051 -44.74 -18.88 -9.03
N ALA A 1052 -43.89 -18.23 -9.84
CA ALA A 1052 -42.95 -18.89 -10.75
C ALA A 1052 -41.59 -19.09 -10.08
N THR A 1053 -41.09 -20.33 -10.12
CA THR A 1053 -39.78 -20.69 -9.56
C THR A 1053 -38.72 -20.76 -10.65
N THR A 1054 -37.64 -19.99 -10.49
CA THR A 1054 -36.42 -20.10 -11.31
C THR A 1054 -35.29 -20.66 -10.47
N GLY A 1055 -34.67 -21.75 -10.92
CA GLY A 1055 -33.50 -22.34 -10.29
C GLY A 1055 -32.20 -21.81 -10.90
N ARG A 1056 -31.22 -21.48 -10.06
CA ARG A 1056 -29.83 -21.21 -10.43
C ARG A 1056 -28.91 -22.06 -9.55
N THR A 1057 -27.66 -22.26 -9.95
CA THR A 1057 -26.67 -22.99 -9.13
C THR A 1057 -25.67 -22.01 -8.55
N LEU A 1058 -25.41 -22.15 -7.25
CA LEU A 1058 -24.33 -21.45 -6.55
C LEU A 1058 -23.07 -22.32 -6.61
N ASP A 1059 -22.16 -21.94 -7.51
CA ASP A 1059 -20.84 -22.52 -7.65
C ASP A 1059 -19.82 -21.68 -6.84
N SER A 1060 -18.63 -21.41 -7.37
CA SER A 1060 -17.61 -20.57 -6.71
C SER A 1060 -17.88 -19.06 -6.79
N GLY A 1061 -18.78 -18.61 -7.67
CA GLY A 1061 -19.08 -17.20 -7.93
C GLY A 1061 -20.29 -16.66 -7.15
N ALA A 1062 -20.37 -15.33 -7.05
CA ALA A 1062 -21.54 -14.65 -6.48
C ALA A 1062 -22.72 -14.61 -7.45
N LEU A 1063 -23.94 -14.81 -6.94
CA LEU A 1063 -25.17 -14.80 -7.70
C LEU A 1063 -25.99 -13.54 -7.39
N ARG A 1064 -26.02 -12.57 -8.30
CA ARG A 1064 -26.86 -11.36 -8.15
C ARG A 1064 -28.29 -11.61 -8.63
N ILE A 1065 -29.23 -11.07 -7.87
CA ILE A 1065 -30.68 -11.10 -8.10
C ILE A 1065 -31.19 -9.67 -7.94
N ASP A 1066 -31.66 -9.08 -9.03
CA ASP A 1066 -32.15 -7.71 -9.02
C ASP A 1066 -33.45 -7.57 -8.22
N ALA A 1067 -33.69 -6.34 -7.74
CA ALA A 1067 -34.85 -6.02 -6.94
C ALA A 1067 -36.15 -6.23 -7.71
N ASP A 1068 -37.19 -6.64 -6.99
CA ASP A 1068 -38.54 -6.82 -7.52
C ASP A 1068 -39.50 -5.80 -6.87
N PRO A 1069 -40.34 -5.09 -7.63
CA PRO A 1069 -41.35 -4.17 -7.10
C PRO A 1069 -42.35 -4.80 -6.13
N VAL A 1070 -42.60 -6.11 -6.22
CA VAL A 1070 -43.51 -6.84 -5.30
C VAL A 1070 -42.78 -7.74 -4.30
N GLY A 1071 -41.46 -7.81 -4.36
CA GLY A 1071 -40.64 -8.72 -3.56
C GLY A 1071 -40.60 -10.14 -4.13
N PHE A 1072 -39.81 -11.02 -3.51
CA PHE A 1072 -39.62 -12.40 -3.96
C PHE A 1072 -39.19 -13.31 -2.80
N GLU A 1073 -39.27 -14.63 -2.98
CA GLU A 1073 -38.67 -15.60 -2.05
C GLU A 1073 -37.39 -16.19 -2.64
N LEU A 1074 -36.42 -16.44 -1.76
CA LEU A 1074 -35.09 -16.96 -2.11
C LEU A 1074 -34.72 -18.10 -1.17
N SER A 1075 -34.38 -19.28 -1.69
CA SER A 1075 -33.68 -20.31 -0.89
C SER A 1075 -32.26 -20.50 -1.41
N ALA A 1076 -31.31 -20.67 -0.50
CA ALA A 1076 -29.90 -20.88 -0.81
C ALA A 1076 -29.34 -22.02 0.06
N PRO A 1077 -28.26 -22.72 -0.36
CA PRO A 1077 -27.68 -23.81 0.43
C PRO A 1077 -27.28 -23.37 1.85
N ALA A 1078 -27.33 -24.28 2.81
CA ALA A 1078 -26.95 -23.98 4.18
C ALA A 1078 -25.51 -23.42 4.25
N ARG A 1079 -25.30 -22.40 5.09
CA ARG A 1079 -24.05 -21.64 5.28
C ARG A 1079 -23.68 -20.70 4.11
N ALA A 1080 -24.49 -20.60 3.06
CA ALA A 1080 -24.34 -19.56 2.04
C ALA A 1080 -24.61 -18.17 2.65
N ILE A 1081 -23.94 -17.14 2.15
CA ILE A 1081 -24.17 -15.75 2.59
C ILE A 1081 -25.12 -15.07 1.61
N VAL A 1082 -26.27 -14.62 2.09
CA VAL A 1082 -27.22 -13.80 1.34
C VAL A 1082 -27.09 -12.35 1.81
N GLN A 1083 -26.60 -11.49 0.94
CA GLN A 1083 -26.55 -10.05 1.17
C GLN A 1083 -27.75 -9.38 0.50
N LEU A 1084 -28.60 -8.74 1.30
CA LEU A 1084 -29.69 -7.93 0.81
C LEU A 1084 -29.26 -6.47 0.77
N THR A 1085 -29.59 -5.73 -0.30
CA THR A 1085 -29.30 -4.28 -0.39
C THR A 1085 -30.46 -3.46 -0.96
N ARG A 1086 -30.63 -2.23 -0.45
CA ARG A 1086 -31.65 -1.27 -0.90
C ARG A 1086 -31.12 0.17 -0.87
N PRO A 1087 -31.04 0.88 -2.01
CA PRO A 1087 -30.65 2.28 -2.04
C PRO A 1087 -31.69 3.19 -1.35
N ARG A 1088 -31.20 4.17 -0.59
CA ARG A 1088 -32.01 5.18 0.11
C ARG A 1088 -31.34 6.55 0.05
N THR A 1089 -32.10 7.58 0.42
CA THR A 1089 -31.57 8.93 0.63
C THR A 1089 -31.83 9.32 2.08
N LEU A 1090 -30.80 9.82 2.77
CA LEU A 1090 -30.88 10.30 4.14
C LEU A 1090 -30.69 11.83 4.17
N ASP A 1091 -31.72 12.54 4.61
CA ASP A 1091 -31.63 13.97 4.88
C ASP A 1091 -31.00 14.20 6.27
N LEU A 1092 -29.81 14.80 6.29
CA LEU A 1092 -29.08 15.07 7.53
C LEU A 1092 -29.74 16.17 8.38
N SER A 1093 -30.52 17.06 7.75
CA SER A 1093 -31.18 18.16 8.45
C SER A 1093 -32.36 17.70 9.31
N THR A 1094 -33.09 16.68 8.87
CA THR A 1094 -34.25 16.12 9.58
C THR A 1094 -33.86 15.11 10.65
N ALA A 1095 -32.73 14.41 10.50
CA ALA A 1095 -32.19 13.49 11.50
C ALA A 1095 -31.83 14.18 12.83
N ALA A 1096 -31.60 15.50 12.82
CA ALA A 1096 -31.28 16.34 13.98
C ALA A 1096 -32.31 16.26 15.14
N GLY A 1097 -33.55 15.87 14.84
CA GLY A 1097 -34.66 15.82 15.83
C GLY A 1097 -34.76 14.54 16.67
N LYS A 1098 -34.00 13.47 16.35
CA LYS A 1098 -34.03 12.19 17.07
C LYS A 1098 -32.73 11.99 17.86
N LEU A 1099 -32.70 12.47 19.10
CA LEU A 1099 -31.56 12.29 20.01
C LEU A 1099 -31.67 10.94 20.72
N GLN A 1100 -30.80 10.00 20.39
CA GLN A 1100 -30.48 8.86 21.27
C GLN A 1100 -29.06 9.02 21.81
N GLY A 1101 -28.72 8.27 22.87
CA GLY A 1101 -27.54 8.43 23.76
C GLY A 1101 -26.13 8.35 23.15
N ILE A 1102 -25.96 8.72 21.87
CA ILE A 1102 -24.67 8.97 21.21
C ILE A 1102 -23.93 10.05 22.00
N ARG A 1103 -22.68 9.76 22.34
CA ARG A 1103 -21.76 10.75 22.91
C ARG A 1103 -20.76 11.18 21.85
N ALA A 1104 -20.57 12.48 21.70
CA ALA A 1104 -19.53 13.07 20.87
C ALA A 1104 -18.71 13.98 21.77
N THR A 1105 -17.41 13.69 21.92
CA THR A 1105 -16.49 14.39 22.82
C THR A 1105 -15.30 14.90 22.04
N LEU A 1106 -14.88 16.11 22.37
CA LEU A 1106 -13.72 16.76 21.76
C LEU A 1106 -12.60 16.83 22.79
N SER A 1107 -11.38 16.49 22.37
CA SER A 1107 -10.18 16.68 23.20
C SER A 1107 -9.86 18.15 23.46
N SER A 1108 -10.25 19.04 22.54
CA SER A 1108 -10.13 20.49 22.68
C SER A 1108 -11.21 21.19 21.84
N GLU A 1109 -11.77 22.26 22.40
CA GLU A 1109 -12.71 23.17 21.71
C GLU A 1109 -12.02 24.43 21.20
N ARG A 1110 -10.71 24.60 21.48
CA ARG A 1110 -9.90 25.73 21.04
C ARG A 1110 -8.64 25.26 20.35
N LEU A 1111 -8.43 25.69 19.11
CA LEU A 1111 -7.28 25.30 18.30
C LEU A 1111 -6.64 26.51 17.63
N ALA A 1112 -5.37 26.39 17.28
CA ALA A 1112 -4.75 27.24 16.28
C ALA A 1112 -4.89 26.59 14.89
N ILE A 1113 -4.60 27.33 13.83
CA ILE A 1113 -4.45 26.75 12.49
C ILE A 1113 -3.35 25.68 12.51
N GLY A 1114 -3.66 24.48 12.00
CA GLY A 1114 -2.81 23.29 12.06
C GLY A 1114 -2.73 22.62 13.43
N GLY A 1115 -3.37 23.19 14.46
CA GLY A 1115 -3.52 22.56 15.77
C GLY A 1115 -4.42 21.33 15.67
N GLU A 1116 -4.06 20.26 16.39
CA GLU A 1116 -4.75 18.97 16.32
C GLU A 1116 -5.76 18.81 17.46
N ALA A 1117 -6.89 18.19 17.16
CA ALA A 1117 -7.85 17.70 18.15
C ALA A 1117 -8.36 16.32 17.74
N THR A 1118 -8.75 15.52 18.71
CA THR A 1118 -9.51 14.30 18.49
C THR A 1118 -10.99 14.55 18.74
N LEU A 1119 -11.84 14.13 17.80
CA LEU A 1119 -13.28 13.93 17.99
C LEU A 1119 -13.51 12.44 18.23
N GLU A 1120 -13.99 12.09 19.42
CA GLU A 1120 -14.41 10.74 19.77
C GLU A 1120 -15.94 10.66 19.72
N ILE A 1121 -16.45 9.65 19.02
CA ILE A 1121 -17.88 9.37 18.90
C ILE A 1121 -18.11 8.00 19.52
N ALA A 1122 -18.99 7.91 20.52
CA ALA A 1122 -19.31 6.68 21.23
C ALA A 1122 -20.77 6.30 21.02
N LEU A 1123 -20.98 5.03 20.67
CA LEU A 1123 -22.31 4.42 20.55
C LEU A 1123 -22.94 4.21 21.93
N PRO A 1124 -24.28 4.32 22.04
CA PRO A 1124 -25.03 3.82 23.19
C PRO A 1124 -24.72 2.34 23.50
N ALA A 1125 -24.75 1.98 24.78
CA ALA A 1125 -24.69 0.58 25.19
C ALA A 1125 -25.88 -0.20 24.61
N GLY A 1126 -25.66 -1.45 24.18
CA GLY A 1126 -26.70 -2.29 23.60
C GLY A 1126 -26.78 -2.28 22.07
N LEU A 1127 -26.17 -1.32 21.37
CA LEU A 1127 -26.08 -1.33 19.90
C LEU A 1127 -24.95 -2.24 19.40
N ASP A 1128 -25.19 -2.95 18.29
CA ASP A 1128 -24.15 -3.73 17.62
C ASP A 1128 -23.21 -2.78 16.84
N ASN A 1129 -22.01 -2.59 17.36
CA ASN A 1129 -21.00 -1.73 16.80
C ASN A 1129 -20.43 -2.15 15.43
N ALA A 1130 -20.71 -3.37 14.95
CA ALA A 1130 -20.40 -3.77 13.59
C ALA A 1130 -21.47 -3.31 12.57
N GLU A 1131 -22.67 -2.97 13.03
CA GLU A 1131 -23.82 -2.59 12.19
C GLU A 1131 -24.03 -1.08 12.05
N HIS A 1132 -23.17 -0.25 12.64
CA HIS A 1132 -23.40 1.19 12.67
C HIS A 1132 -22.36 1.96 11.87
N VAL A 1133 -22.83 3.02 11.22
CA VAL A 1133 -22.02 3.97 10.45
C VAL A 1133 -22.37 5.38 10.92
N ALA A 1134 -21.34 6.21 11.07
CA ALA A 1134 -21.50 7.64 11.30
C ALA A 1134 -21.31 8.41 9.99
N LEU A 1135 -22.22 9.34 9.73
CA LEU A 1135 -22.03 10.44 8.79
C LEU A 1135 -21.65 11.67 9.62
N VAL A 1136 -20.44 12.17 9.43
CA VAL A 1136 -19.87 13.25 10.24
C VAL A 1136 -19.74 14.48 9.38
N VAL A 1137 -20.43 15.54 9.76
CA VAL A 1137 -20.28 16.91 9.25
C VAL A 1137 -19.45 17.67 10.27
N LEU A 1138 -18.21 17.98 9.92
CA LEU A 1138 -17.32 18.70 10.81
C LEU A 1138 -17.66 20.20 10.87
N PRO A 1139 -17.35 20.87 11.99
CA PRO A 1139 -17.40 22.32 12.04
C PRO A 1139 -16.62 22.99 10.92
N ALA A 1140 -17.16 24.06 10.35
CA ALA A 1140 -16.51 24.83 9.27
C ALA A 1140 -15.20 25.53 9.69
N THR A 1141 -14.74 25.36 10.93
CA THR A 1141 -13.46 25.83 11.45
C THR A 1141 -12.36 24.76 11.40
N VAL A 1142 -12.73 23.48 11.27
CA VAL A 1142 -11.83 22.33 11.29
C VAL A 1142 -12.04 21.41 10.09
N VAL A 1143 -11.08 20.53 9.83
CA VAL A 1143 -11.20 19.48 8.81
C VAL A 1143 -10.71 18.16 9.37
N ALA A 1144 -11.16 17.05 8.79
CA ALA A 1144 -10.61 15.75 9.12
C ALA A 1144 -9.23 15.62 8.50
N LYS A 1145 -8.26 15.27 9.33
CA LYS A 1145 -6.91 14.89 8.93
C LYS A 1145 -6.88 13.41 8.58
N GLN A 1146 -7.36 12.55 9.48
CA GLN A 1146 -7.52 11.12 9.21
C GLN A 1146 -8.49 10.45 10.20
N THR A 1147 -9.00 9.30 9.81
CA THR A 1147 -9.69 8.37 10.71
C THR A 1147 -8.66 7.53 11.48
N GLU A 1148 -8.93 7.17 12.75
CA GLU A 1148 -8.01 6.35 13.57
C GLU A 1148 -7.76 4.96 12.99
N ASP A 1149 -8.68 4.46 12.17
CA ASP A 1149 -8.53 3.24 11.41
C ASP A 1149 -7.74 3.41 10.11
N SER A 1150 -7.03 4.52 9.87
CA SER A 1150 -6.24 4.63 8.65
C SER A 1150 -5.08 3.61 8.61
N LEU A 1151 -5.12 2.67 7.66
CA LEU A 1151 -4.01 1.80 7.32
C LEU A 1151 -3.53 2.10 5.91
N ALA A 1152 -2.21 2.22 5.74
CA ALA A 1152 -1.57 2.36 4.45
C ALA A 1152 -0.65 1.16 4.16
N SER A 1153 -0.45 0.84 2.88
CA SER A 1153 0.55 -0.11 2.42
C SER A 1153 1.95 0.40 2.69
N TYR A 1154 2.94 -0.49 2.60
CA TYR A 1154 4.35 -0.07 2.61
C TYR A 1154 4.70 0.87 1.45
N GLN A 1155 3.86 0.98 0.42
CA GLN A 1155 4.02 1.93 -0.69
C GLN A 1155 3.40 3.30 -0.38
N GLY A 1156 2.62 3.38 0.69
CA GLY A 1156 1.87 4.56 1.12
C GLY A 1156 0.44 4.63 0.59
N ASP A 1157 -0.02 3.58 -0.08
CA ASP A 1157 -1.38 3.51 -0.59
C ASP A 1157 -2.35 3.25 0.56
N MET A 1158 -3.41 4.06 0.65
CA MET A 1158 -4.48 3.76 1.61
C MET A 1158 -5.06 2.39 1.32
N ILE A 1159 -5.14 1.56 2.35
CA ILE A 1159 -5.74 0.22 2.34
C ILE A 1159 -7.08 0.23 3.08
N TYR A 1160 -7.26 1.06 4.11
CA TYR A 1160 -8.57 1.37 4.69
C TYR A 1160 -8.49 2.63 5.55
N GLY A 1161 -9.65 3.20 5.90
CA GLY A 1161 -9.74 4.51 6.55
C GLY A 1161 -9.54 5.69 5.60
N GLN A 1162 -9.95 6.88 6.01
CA GLN A 1162 -9.92 8.10 5.18
C GLN A 1162 -8.86 9.04 5.74
N ARG A 1163 -8.05 9.65 4.87
CA ARG A 1163 -6.96 10.56 5.24
C ARG A 1163 -6.89 11.69 4.24
N ALA A 1164 -6.75 12.94 4.69
CA ALA A 1164 -6.53 14.09 3.82
C ALA A 1164 -5.15 13.99 3.17
N SER A 1165 -5.06 14.29 1.87
CA SER A 1165 -3.81 14.25 1.11
C SER A 1165 -3.65 15.50 0.25
N GLY A 1166 -2.40 15.88 -0.05
CA GLY A 1166 -2.12 17.14 -0.72
C GLY A 1166 -2.59 18.33 0.12
N GLY A 1167 -3.24 19.30 -0.52
CA GLY A 1167 -3.90 20.45 0.10
C GLY A 1167 -5.42 20.26 0.24
N GLN A 1168 -5.96 19.04 0.11
CA GLN A 1168 -7.41 18.81 0.22
C GLN A 1168 -7.92 18.91 1.66
N ARG A 1169 -9.15 19.39 1.83
CA ARG A 1169 -9.81 19.62 3.12
C ARG A 1169 -11.09 18.80 3.23
N MET A 1170 -11.12 17.80 4.11
CA MET A 1170 -12.29 16.93 4.30
C MET A 1170 -13.25 17.51 5.35
N GLN A 1171 -14.49 17.84 4.96
CA GLN A 1171 -15.52 18.39 5.85
C GLN A 1171 -16.64 17.40 6.15
N THR A 1172 -16.96 16.49 5.22
CA THR A 1172 -17.95 15.42 5.46
C THR A 1172 -17.42 14.06 5.06
N LEU A 1173 -17.61 13.11 5.96
CA LEU A 1173 -17.10 11.75 5.85
C LEU A 1173 -18.15 10.75 6.35
N GLY A 1174 -18.22 9.60 5.68
CA GLY A 1174 -18.91 8.42 6.16
C GLY A 1174 -17.91 7.43 6.73
N VAL A 1175 -18.05 7.08 8.00
CA VAL A 1175 -17.09 6.25 8.74
C VAL A 1175 -17.81 5.13 9.51
N PRO A 1176 -17.51 3.85 9.25
CA PRO A 1176 -18.06 2.72 10.00
C PRO A 1176 -17.40 2.58 11.37
N PHE A 1177 -18.14 2.08 12.36
CA PHE A 1177 -17.61 1.80 13.71
C PHE A 1177 -16.74 0.53 13.78
N ARG A 1178 -16.86 -0.38 12.79
CA ARG A 1178 -16.00 -1.56 12.61
C ARG A 1178 -15.81 -2.37 13.89
N GLY A 1179 -16.90 -2.64 14.61
CA GLY A 1179 -16.87 -3.47 15.81
C GLY A 1179 -16.30 -2.78 17.05
N SER A 1180 -15.98 -1.48 17.00
CA SER A 1180 -15.65 -0.67 18.17
C SER A 1180 -16.85 0.14 18.64
N SER A 1181 -17.10 0.21 19.94
CA SER A 1181 -18.15 1.09 20.50
C SER A 1181 -17.76 2.58 20.45
N THR A 1182 -16.50 2.88 20.13
CA THR A 1182 -15.98 4.24 19.96
C THR A 1182 -15.25 4.38 18.64
N MET A 1183 -15.31 5.57 18.06
CA MET A 1183 -14.61 5.91 16.83
C MET A 1183 -13.95 7.26 17.01
N ARG A 1184 -12.67 7.36 16.62
CA ARG A 1184 -11.91 8.62 16.72
C ARG A 1184 -11.54 9.16 15.35
N LEU A 1185 -11.68 10.47 15.24
CA LEU A 1185 -11.27 11.26 14.09
C LEU A 1185 -10.21 12.25 14.54
N LEU A 1186 -9.05 12.25 13.87
CA LEU A 1186 -8.05 13.28 14.04
C LEU A 1186 -8.46 14.49 13.20
N LEU A 1187 -8.71 15.61 13.87
CA LEU A 1187 -9.10 16.88 13.30
C LEU A 1187 -7.91 17.84 13.31
N GLU A 1188 -7.92 18.79 12.37
CA GLU A 1188 -6.99 19.93 12.37
C GLU A 1188 -7.75 21.25 12.27
N GLY A 1189 -7.27 22.28 12.97
CA GLY A 1189 -7.73 23.66 12.80
C GLY A 1189 -7.44 24.16 11.40
N ALA A 1190 -8.45 24.62 10.67
CA ALA A 1190 -8.35 24.97 9.26
C ALA A 1190 -8.77 26.41 8.94
N GLN A 1191 -9.73 26.96 9.69
CA GLN A 1191 -10.26 28.29 9.44
C GLN A 1191 -10.64 28.99 10.75
N LYS A 1192 -10.24 30.25 10.89
CA LYS A 1192 -10.50 31.06 12.09
C LYS A 1192 -11.99 31.32 12.27
N GLY A 1193 -12.42 31.39 13.53
CA GLY A 1193 -13.80 31.63 13.92
C GLY A 1193 -14.33 30.54 14.83
N THR A 1194 -15.65 30.40 14.89
CA THR A 1194 -16.35 29.43 15.74
C THR A 1194 -17.46 28.77 14.94
N ALA A 1195 -17.50 27.45 14.87
CA ALA A 1195 -18.56 26.74 14.16
C ALA A 1195 -19.02 25.48 14.89
N PRO A 1196 -20.32 25.11 14.82
CA PRO A 1196 -20.82 23.82 15.27
C PRO A 1196 -20.66 22.74 14.19
N GLY A 1197 -20.76 21.48 14.58
CA GLY A 1197 -20.76 20.31 13.70
C GLY A 1197 -21.96 19.38 13.97
N LEU A 1198 -22.07 18.30 13.22
CA LEU A 1198 -23.14 17.30 13.35
C LEU A 1198 -22.61 15.89 13.12
N VAL A 1199 -22.98 14.96 13.98
CA VAL A 1199 -22.80 13.52 13.77
C VAL A 1199 -24.17 12.89 13.61
N VAL A 1200 -24.36 12.09 12.55
CA VAL A 1200 -25.54 11.25 12.37
C VAL A 1200 -25.10 9.79 12.40
N VAL A 1201 -25.59 9.01 13.36
CA VAL A 1201 -25.35 7.57 13.45
C VAL A 1201 -26.60 6.85 12.97
N ARG A 1202 -26.42 5.82 12.14
CA ARG A 1202 -27.50 4.95 11.68
C ARG A 1202 -27.07 3.49 11.72
N SER A 1203 -28.05 2.60 11.79
CA SER A 1203 -27.85 1.21 11.40
C SER A 1203 -27.60 1.12 9.88
N ILE A 1204 -26.77 0.16 9.48
CA ILE A 1204 -26.63 -0.24 8.08
C ILE A 1204 -27.89 -0.91 7.54
N ARG A 1205 -28.76 -1.48 8.39
CA ARG A 1205 -29.96 -2.21 7.98
C ARG A 1205 -31.17 -1.33 7.69
N ASP A 1206 -31.35 -0.28 8.50
CA ASP A 1206 -32.53 0.57 8.45
C ASP A 1206 -32.15 2.04 8.68
N VAL A 1207 -32.36 2.86 7.65
CA VAL A 1207 -32.09 4.30 7.69
C VAL A 1207 -33.02 5.04 8.66
N ALA A 1208 -34.20 4.49 8.98
CA ALA A 1208 -35.14 5.12 9.91
C ALA A 1208 -34.62 5.20 11.35
N THR A 1209 -33.63 4.36 11.68
CA THR A 1209 -32.89 4.37 12.96
C THR A 1209 -31.89 5.52 13.08
N ALA A 1210 -31.71 6.33 12.04
CA ALA A 1210 -30.79 7.45 12.06
C ALA A 1210 -31.10 8.41 13.22
N THR A 1211 -30.08 8.68 14.02
CA THR A 1211 -30.10 9.57 15.17
C THR A 1211 -28.93 10.52 15.08
N ALA A 1212 -29.13 11.76 15.53
CA ALA A 1212 -28.16 12.80 15.34
C ALA A 1212 -27.70 13.40 16.67
N ARG A 1213 -26.46 13.87 16.70
CA ARG A 1213 -25.84 14.54 17.84
C ARG A 1213 -25.06 15.76 17.35
N PRO A 1214 -25.38 16.98 17.85
CA PRO A 1214 -24.57 18.15 17.58
C PRO A 1214 -23.16 17.99 18.16
N ILE A 1215 -22.16 18.44 17.41
CA ILE A 1215 -20.81 18.68 17.91
C ILE A 1215 -20.79 20.11 18.43
N GLY A 1216 -20.30 20.30 19.65
CA GLY A 1216 -20.14 21.62 20.25
C GLY A 1216 -19.31 22.56 19.35
N PRO A 1217 -19.48 23.89 19.50
CA PRO A 1217 -18.77 24.83 18.67
C PRO A 1217 -17.25 24.76 18.91
N ILE A 1218 -16.47 24.59 17.84
CA ILE A 1218 -15.00 24.63 17.89
C ILE A 1218 -14.52 26.00 17.45
N ARG A 1219 -13.73 26.64 18.32
CA ARG A 1219 -13.07 27.92 18.06
C ARG A 1219 -11.65 27.72 17.54
N VAL A 1220 -11.33 28.39 16.45
CA VAL A 1220 -9.97 28.42 15.89
C VAL A 1220 -9.47 29.86 15.85
N GLU A 1221 -8.26 30.08 16.35
CA GLU A 1221 -7.64 31.42 16.52
C GLU A 1221 -6.45 31.69 15.61
#